data_AF-A0A1F5RFV0-F1
#
_entry.id   AF-A0A1F5RFV0-F1
#
_cell.length_a   1.000
_cell.length_b   1.000
_cell.length_c   1.000
_cell.angle_alpha   90.00
_cell.angle_beta   90.00
_cell.angle_gamma   90.00
#
_symmetry.space_group_name_H-M   'P 1'
#
loop_
_entity.id
_entity.type
_entity.pdbx_description
1 polymer ?
#
loop_
_entity_poly.entity_id
_entity_poly.type
_entity_poly.pdbx_seq_one_letter_code
_entity_poly.pdbx_strand_id
1 'polypeptide(L)'
;MKTNLIKIGKRLALLGMQAIALAFLAQGMAYATGGTPSGSGTEGDPFLIADYEDLKVVGTDTSTYSLNSVYRLTSNIDASASALEDSGKGFVSIGTNTAPFTGVFHGSGCIINDLMINRSATNYIGLFGNIISGTIDSLGMAGGSVTGGNYVGFLSGRDSNSTVNGCYSTGSVMGGRNVGGLVGLNYNGGTIDRCYATGAVTGSDVQVGGLVGLNYNGTVNGCYATGFILGRGKCVGGLVGYNYNGIVSDCYAEGSVTGDSSFVGGLVGVNQGSSTVNGCYSTGSVTGYSGFVGGLVGFNDGGSVSVGHSTSSVEGNNNFVGGFCGANYNSGLIIKCYSKGAVTGNNNFYVGGLVGGNDYNSTVSECHAVGTVTSNSGYVGGLVGINNNSKVDLSYASGSVLGLGSTVGGLIGMNDTYSTIDRSMATGSVTAGTHSAGGLVGYNDYNSTISKSYATGTVASLWAGSVGGLVGYNYWSIISECYSTGPATGTDYIGGLAGGNAYGTINNCYSTGEVNSYYNKYIGGLTGYSASSTVSGSYWNKETTMAAVGVGYISGGSAACYGLTTAQMKQDTSFNSWDFSATWRIRSDSTYPSLQSLDNAPFAFFDRFYTQSKTFLLSNFILNDCDMETTRANLVLHVNSVSVGTTDSVTTLTFPDSIAKGTVDTVKYRVGEIRSTDTLWGNIATAYVIFDATLEGNGTEETPYLIPDYASLKMIGSIIYGYELDKVYRLVADIDASPSATENSDSGFVPIGTNGMPFIGAFHGGGHVIKNLMINRPATDYVGLFGYISVANIDSLGLSNCYVAGNYRVGGLVGYSYQSTVMESYATGSVMGYFAVGGIVGYNSYGILSECYATGPVMGSNNYVGGLVGLNYTGSKVNKCYATGSVLGNSRYVGGLVGANYSNGAISGCYSTGSVSGSNDYVGGLVGANYINGTVSGCYWNTETSGLISGVGTNNGSADITGVTTVPMKQSSSFMDWSFDTTWTIRSDSTYPGLQSLDNAPFAFYDTLISNRSFELSRLLLNDCDVETARNNLMLRIISVSLGTTDSVSTLIFPDSTTNGIINTVKYRIGENRSFDTLWGNIATAYLTLDTSYMGVESSKIVGLFRYELRQNHPNPFNTRTTISYQLAVDGYVSLKVYDMLGRKAATLVDGLKPAGMHRAIFNVQRLAEGIYFYRLQAGTFTETKKLLLLK
;
A
#
# COMPACT_ATOMS: atom_id res chain seq x y z
N MET A 1 -49.27 -28.51 38.37
CA MET A 1 -50.07 -27.26 38.19
C MET A 1 -49.43 -26.03 38.82
N LYS A 2 -49.25 -25.92 40.16
CA LYS A 2 -48.74 -24.69 40.82
C LYS A 2 -47.51 -24.03 40.16
N THR A 3 -46.57 -24.82 39.64
CA THR A 3 -45.34 -24.35 38.97
C THR A 3 -45.58 -23.51 37.70
N ASN A 4 -46.67 -23.75 36.96
CA ASN A 4 -46.95 -23.04 35.70
C ASN A 4 -47.61 -21.67 35.93
N LEU A 5 -48.47 -21.56 36.95
CA LEU A 5 -49.07 -20.28 37.37
C LEU A 5 -48.00 -19.25 37.77
N ILE A 6 -46.92 -19.69 38.43
CA ILE A 6 -45.80 -18.82 38.82
C ILE A 6 -45.03 -18.31 37.58
N LYS A 7 -44.86 -19.14 36.53
CA LYS A 7 -44.24 -18.70 35.26
C LYS A 7 -45.12 -17.73 34.47
N ILE A 8 -46.45 -17.89 34.52
CA ILE A 8 -47.40 -16.97 33.88
C ILE A 8 -47.42 -15.63 34.62
N GLY A 9 -47.56 -15.63 35.96
CA GLY A 9 -47.57 -14.41 36.77
C GLY A 9 -46.31 -13.56 36.60
N LYS A 10 -45.12 -14.18 36.54
CA LYS A 10 -43.87 -13.46 36.28
C LYS A 10 -43.76 -12.87 34.86
N ARG A 11 -44.42 -13.45 33.85
CA ARG A 11 -44.47 -12.85 32.50
C ARG A 11 -45.46 -11.68 32.40
N LEU A 12 -46.63 -11.77 33.04
CA LEU A 12 -47.57 -10.63 33.11
C LEU A 12 -47.00 -9.44 33.90
N ALA A 13 -46.28 -9.69 35.01
CA ALA A 13 -45.61 -8.62 35.75
C ALA A 13 -44.56 -7.89 34.91
N LEU A 14 -43.78 -8.62 34.10
CA LEU A 14 -42.75 -8.04 33.23
C LEU A 14 -43.36 -7.17 32.11
N LEU A 15 -44.43 -7.65 31.47
CA LEU A 15 -45.18 -6.89 30.45
C LEU A 15 -45.82 -5.63 31.05
N GLY A 16 -46.39 -5.70 32.27
CA GLY A 16 -46.93 -4.54 32.97
C GLY A 16 -45.86 -3.47 33.29
N MET A 17 -44.67 -3.90 33.71
CA MET A 17 -43.55 -2.97 33.96
C MET A 17 -43.02 -2.32 32.68
N GLN A 18 -42.97 -3.05 31.56
CA GLN A 18 -42.57 -2.47 30.27
C GLN A 18 -43.58 -1.43 29.75
N ALA A 19 -44.89 -1.65 29.92
CA ALA A 19 -45.91 -0.67 29.57
C ALA A 19 -45.82 0.62 30.42
N ILE A 20 -45.54 0.50 31.72
CA ILE A 20 -45.38 1.66 32.61
C ILE A 20 -44.08 2.44 32.30
N ALA A 21 -42.99 1.75 31.94
CA ALA A 21 -41.75 2.40 31.52
C ALA A 21 -41.94 3.24 30.23
N LEU A 22 -42.71 2.73 29.25
CA LEU A 22 -43.07 3.50 28.05
C LEU A 22 -43.92 4.75 28.39
N ALA A 23 -44.85 4.63 29.34
CA ALA A 23 -45.70 5.76 29.76
C ALA A 23 -44.91 6.87 30.47
N PHE A 24 -43.91 6.53 31.29
CA PHE A 24 -43.11 7.52 32.02
C PHE A 24 -42.06 8.24 31.17
N LEU A 25 -41.56 7.64 30.09
CA LEU A 25 -40.66 8.31 29.15
C LEU A 25 -41.37 9.42 28.35
N ALA A 26 -42.70 9.32 28.17
CA ALA A 26 -43.50 10.28 27.41
C ALA A 26 -43.83 11.60 28.14
N GLN A 27 -43.43 11.77 29.41
CA GLN A 27 -43.68 12.99 30.20
C GLN A 27 -42.39 13.70 30.67
N GLY A 28 -41.23 13.29 30.14
CA GLY A 28 -39.91 13.81 30.54
C GLY A 28 -39.35 14.95 29.68
N MET A 29 -40.01 15.32 28.57
CA MET A 29 -39.59 16.43 27.70
C MET A 29 -40.62 17.56 27.75
N ALA A 30 -40.17 18.73 28.20
CA ALA A 30 -40.85 19.97 27.83
C ALA A 30 -40.60 20.18 26.33
N TYR A 31 -41.63 19.96 25.52
CA TYR A 31 -41.61 20.39 24.12
C TYR A 31 -41.42 21.90 24.10
N ALA A 32 -40.26 22.34 23.63
CA ALA A 32 -40.19 23.66 23.02
C ALA A 32 -41.20 23.66 21.87
N THR A 33 -42.11 24.63 21.86
CA THR A 33 -42.97 24.86 20.69
C THR A 33 -42.05 25.22 19.54
N GLY A 34 -41.94 24.31 18.55
CA GLY A 34 -41.02 24.45 17.43
C GLY A 34 -41.17 25.80 16.72
N GLY A 35 -40.05 26.29 16.18
CA GLY A 35 -40.07 27.46 15.33
C GLY A 35 -40.99 27.26 14.11
N THR A 36 -41.56 28.35 13.64
CA THR A 36 -41.89 28.48 12.22
C THR A 36 -40.69 29.17 11.55
N PRO A 37 -40.10 28.61 10.47
CA PRO A 37 -38.99 29.24 9.75
C PRO A 37 -39.23 30.72 9.49
N SER A 38 -38.34 31.56 10.02
CA SER A 38 -38.47 33.02 9.95
C SER A 38 -37.85 33.58 8.67
N GLY A 39 -38.38 34.72 8.20
CA GLY A 39 -38.03 35.35 6.91
C GLY A 39 -39.16 35.20 5.88
N SER A 40 -38.94 35.73 4.67
CA SER A 40 -39.92 35.75 3.56
C SER A 40 -39.57 34.80 2.41
N GLY A 41 -38.46 34.06 2.51
CA GLY A 41 -38.01 33.15 1.47
C GLY A 41 -37.42 33.85 0.24
N THR A 42 -36.93 35.08 0.39
CA THR A 42 -36.28 35.87 -0.67
C THR A 42 -34.76 35.90 -0.51
N GLU A 43 -34.02 36.32 -1.54
CA GLU A 43 -32.54 36.37 -1.48
C GLU A 43 -32.02 37.30 -0.36
N GLY A 44 -32.69 38.42 -0.13
CA GLY A 44 -32.37 39.38 0.94
C GLY A 44 -32.95 39.04 2.31
N ASP A 45 -33.91 38.12 2.38
CA ASP A 45 -34.61 37.69 3.60
C ASP A 45 -35.07 36.22 3.45
N PRO A 46 -34.14 35.25 3.53
CA PRO A 46 -34.40 33.84 3.27
C PRO A 46 -35.08 33.17 4.45
N PHE A 47 -35.77 32.04 4.20
CA PHE A 47 -36.30 31.22 5.29
C PHE A 47 -35.15 30.62 6.10
N LEU A 48 -35.06 31.02 7.37
CA LEU A 48 -34.05 30.57 8.32
C LEU A 48 -34.47 29.25 8.95
N ILE A 49 -33.64 28.23 8.78
CA ILE A 49 -33.82 26.88 9.33
C ILE A 49 -32.81 26.71 10.47
N ALA A 50 -33.29 26.59 11.71
CA ALA A 50 -32.46 26.41 12.89
C ALA A 50 -32.43 24.96 13.38
N ASP A 51 -33.56 24.25 13.31
CA ASP A 51 -33.71 22.87 13.82
C ASP A 51 -34.33 21.86 12.82
N TYR A 52 -34.67 20.67 13.33
CA TYR A 52 -35.22 19.57 12.54
C TYR A 52 -36.70 19.73 12.18
N GLU A 53 -37.49 20.42 13.01
CA GLU A 53 -38.91 20.71 12.73
C GLU A 53 -39.00 21.83 11.67
N ASP A 54 -38.14 22.85 11.74
CA ASP A 54 -37.95 23.83 10.67
C ASP A 54 -37.66 23.14 9.32
N LEU A 55 -36.74 22.16 9.30
CA LEU A 55 -36.35 21.44 8.09
C LEU A 55 -37.49 20.59 7.52
N LYS A 56 -38.31 19.98 8.39
CA LYS A 56 -39.45 19.15 7.99
C LYS A 56 -40.53 19.94 7.26
N VAL A 57 -40.87 21.14 7.73
CA VAL A 57 -41.97 21.91 7.12
C VAL A 57 -41.68 22.37 5.69
N VAL A 58 -40.41 22.48 5.28
CA VAL A 58 -40.00 22.72 3.88
C VAL A 58 -40.50 21.62 2.93
N GLY A 59 -40.57 20.37 3.41
CA GLY A 59 -41.09 19.24 2.64
C GLY A 59 -42.60 19.02 2.74
N THR A 60 -43.22 19.45 3.85
CA THR A 60 -44.60 19.05 4.20
C THR A 60 -45.64 20.18 4.20
N ASP A 61 -45.24 21.43 4.42
CA ASP A 61 -46.11 22.61 4.26
C ASP A 61 -45.58 23.51 3.14
N THR A 62 -45.71 23.01 1.91
CA THR A 62 -45.39 23.75 0.69
C THR A 62 -46.40 24.86 0.37
N SER A 63 -47.41 25.08 1.23
CA SER A 63 -48.35 26.19 1.13
C SER A 63 -47.85 27.45 1.82
N THR A 64 -47.10 27.30 2.91
CA THR A 64 -46.35 28.38 3.58
C THR A 64 -44.92 28.49 3.06
N TYR A 65 -44.21 27.37 2.90
CA TYR A 65 -42.79 27.31 2.53
C TYR A 65 -42.63 26.82 1.09
N SER A 66 -42.69 27.76 0.14
CA SER A 66 -42.67 27.42 -1.29
C SER A 66 -41.36 26.78 -1.73
N LEU A 67 -41.43 25.73 -2.55
CA LEU A 67 -40.27 25.00 -3.07
C LEU A 67 -39.41 25.78 -4.08
N ASN A 68 -39.79 27.03 -4.40
CA ASN A 68 -39.01 27.97 -5.21
C ASN A 68 -38.34 29.11 -4.40
N SER A 69 -38.49 29.12 -3.07
CA SER A 69 -37.92 30.14 -2.18
C SER A 69 -36.43 29.93 -1.88
N VAL A 70 -35.81 30.94 -1.27
CA VAL A 70 -34.45 30.86 -0.71
C VAL A 70 -34.50 30.42 0.75
N TYR A 71 -33.71 29.40 1.09
CA TYR A 71 -33.58 28.81 2.41
C TYR A 71 -32.14 28.92 2.91
N ARG A 72 -31.95 29.04 4.23
CA ARG A 72 -30.62 29.14 4.85
C ARG A 72 -30.57 28.38 6.18
N LEU A 73 -29.63 27.46 6.32
CA LEU A 73 -29.30 26.88 7.63
C LEU A 73 -28.61 27.94 8.51
N THR A 74 -29.08 28.09 9.75
CA THR A 74 -28.45 28.97 10.76
C THR A 74 -27.67 28.19 11.82
N SER A 75 -27.92 26.88 11.93
CA SER A 75 -27.22 25.97 12.84
C SER A 75 -27.11 24.55 12.25
N ASN A 76 -26.24 23.74 12.84
CA ASN A 76 -26.19 22.29 12.57
C ASN A 76 -27.46 21.62 13.10
N ILE A 77 -28.06 20.77 12.27
CA ILE A 77 -29.28 20.03 12.59
C ILE A 77 -28.93 18.63 13.08
N ASP A 78 -29.66 18.15 14.08
CA ASP A 78 -29.70 16.73 14.46
C ASP A 78 -31.01 16.12 13.94
N ALA A 79 -30.92 15.31 12.90
CA ALA A 79 -32.06 14.66 12.27
C ALA A 79 -32.24 13.20 12.73
N SER A 80 -31.58 12.76 13.81
CA SER A 80 -31.69 11.38 14.33
C SER A 80 -33.13 10.99 14.68
N ALA A 81 -33.99 11.95 15.02
CA ALA A 81 -35.43 11.74 15.23
C ALA A 81 -36.16 11.14 14.01
N SER A 82 -35.68 11.41 12.79
CA SER A 82 -36.21 10.83 11.54
C SER A 82 -36.33 9.31 11.58
N ALA A 83 -35.44 8.62 12.30
CA ALA A 83 -35.42 7.17 12.43
C ALA A 83 -36.75 6.55 12.90
N LEU A 84 -37.58 7.31 13.62
CA LEU A 84 -38.85 6.86 14.19
C LEU A 84 -40.07 7.32 13.37
N GLU A 85 -39.89 8.17 12.36
CA GLU A 85 -40.97 8.79 11.59
C GLU A 85 -41.57 7.87 10.51
N ASP A 86 -42.83 8.12 10.18
CA ASP A 86 -43.62 7.37 9.18
C ASP A 86 -43.54 5.83 9.37
N SER A 87 -43.62 5.38 10.62
CA SER A 87 -43.45 3.99 11.06
C SER A 87 -42.08 3.37 10.72
N GLY A 88 -41.01 4.15 10.84
CA GLY A 88 -39.64 3.71 10.55
C GLY A 88 -39.25 3.81 9.06
N LYS A 89 -40.03 4.55 8.25
CA LYS A 89 -39.69 4.89 6.86
C LYS A 89 -38.80 6.13 6.74
N GLY A 90 -38.57 6.86 7.84
CA GLY A 90 -37.68 8.01 7.84
C GLY A 90 -38.30 9.29 7.33
N PHE A 91 -37.45 10.30 7.12
CA PHE A 91 -37.82 11.62 6.60
C PHE A 91 -38.53 11.55 5.24
N VAL A 92 -39.28 12.59 4.89
CA VAL A 92 -40.00 12.74 3.61
C VAL A 92 -39.25 13.73 2.74
N SER A 93 -38.70 13.25 1.62
CA SER A 93 -37.84 14.03 0.72
C SER A 93 -38.46 15.36 0.26
N ILE A 94 -37.69 16.44 0.32
CA ILE A 94 -38.08 17.78 -0.11
C ILE A 94 -38.15 17.81 -1.64
N GLY A 95 -39.30 18.17 -2.19
CA GLY A 95 -39.54 18.15 -3.63
C GLY A 95 -39.69 16.74 -4.22
N THR A 96 -40.66 16.60 -5.11
CA THR A 96 -41.07 15.32 -5.71
C THR A 96 -41.00 15.38 -7.25
N ASN A 97 -41.22 14.26 -7.93
CA ASN A 97 -41.28 14.24 -9.39
C ASN A 97 -42.45 15.06 -9.97
N THR A 98 -43.49 15.37 -9.19
CA THR A 98 -44.65 16.20 -9.60
C THR A 98 -44.60 17.63 -9.05
N ALA A 99 -43.82 17.89 -8.00
CA ALA A 99 -43.59 19.21 -7.41
C ALA A 99 -42.11 19.32 -7.01
N PRO A 100 -41.20 19.63 -7.95
CA PRO A 100 -39.74 19.65 -7.71
C PRO A 100 -39.33 20.81 -6.79
N PHE A 101 -38.14 20.69 -6.19
CA PHE A 101 -37.45 21.85 -5.62
C PHE A 101 -36.81 22.67 -6.75
N THR A 102 -37.06 23.97 -6.77
CA THR A 102 -36.57 24.90 -7.81
C THR A 102 -35.95 26.18 -7.23
N GLY A 103 -35.90 26.28 -5.90
CA GLY A 103 -35.34 27.41 -5.16
C GLY A 103 -33.85 27.29 -4.88
N VAL A 104 -33.40 27.96 -3.82
CA VAL A 104 -32.00 27.97 -3.37
C VAL A 104 -31.92 27.49 -1.93
N PHE A 105 -31.00 26.59 -1.62
CA PHE A 105 -30.78 26.08 -0.27
C PHE A 105 -29.31 26.27 0.15
N HIS A 106 -29.08 27.29 0.97
CA HIS A 106 -27.76 27.61 1.51
C HIS A 106 -27.48 26.80 2.79
N GLY A 107 -26.74 25.70 2.66
CA GLY A 107 -26.20 24.96 3.80
C GLY A 107 -25.28 25.83 4.68
N SER A 108 -24.67 26.88 4.11
CA SER A 108 -23.86 27.88 4.83
C SER A 108 -22.72 27.30 5.68
N GLY A 109 -22.21 26.11 5.31
CA GLY A 109 -21.20 25.37 6.07
C GLY A 109 -21.75 24.57 7.26
N CYS A 110 -23.06 24.59 7.49
CA CYS A 110 -23.74 23.79 8.50
C CYS A 110 -23.98 22.35 8.02
N ILE A 111 -24.17 21.44 8.98
CA ILE A 111 -24.36 20.01 8.73
C ILE A 111 -25.71 19.50 9.24
N ILE A 112 -26.30 18.56 8.51
CA ILE A 112 -27.44 17.75 8.96
C ILE A 112 -26.87 16.41 9.42
N ASN A 113 -27.02 16.10 10.71
CA ASN A 113 -26.53 14.87 11.32
C ASN A 113 -27.57 13.75 11.25
N ASP A 114 -27.12 12.52 11.04
CA ASP A 114 -27.82 11.28 11.41
C ASP A 114 -29.23 11.12 10.77
N LEU A 115 -29.46 11.75 9.61
CA LEU A 115 -30.69 11.65 8.81
C LEU A 115 -30.95 10.22 8.32
N MET A 116 -32.18 9.73 8.49
CA MET A 116 -32.60 8.39 8.07
C MET A 116 -33.76 8.49 7.07
N ILE A 117 -33.62 7.82 5.93
CA ILE A 117 -34.70 7.61 4.95
C ILE A 117 -34.69 6.14 4.55
N ASN A 118 -35.81 5.43 4.76
CA ASN A 118 -35.94 4.00 4.53
C ASN A 118 -37.18 3.70 3.68
N ARG A 119 -37.07 3.97 2.37
CA ARG A 119 -38.16 4.00 1.39
C ARG A 119 -37.81 3.13 0.17
N SER A 120 -37.37 1.89 0.43
CA SER A 120 -36.82 0.93 -0.57
C SER A 120 -37.69 0.65 -1.79
N ALA A 121 -39.02 0.79 -1.69
CA ALA A 121 -39.95 0.62 -2.82
C ALA A 121 -40.26 1.93 -3.59
N THR A 122 -39.60 3.04 -3.24
CA THR A 122 -39.96 4.40 -3.69
C THR A 122 -38.83 5.03 -4.50
N ASN A 123 -39.17 5.74 -5.57
CA ASN A 123 -38.20 6.40 -6.46
C ASN A 123 -38.00 7.87 -6.07
N TYR A 124 -36.89 8.48 -6.51
CA TYR A 124 -36.53 9.88 -6.25
C TYR A 124 -36.33 10.15 -4.75
N ILE A 125 -35.27 9.54 -4.20
CA ILE A 125 -35.01 9.48 -2.75
C ILE A 125 -33.67 10.12 -2.41
N GLY A 126 -33.72 11.01 -1.42
CA GLY A 126 -32.61 11.78 -0.83
C GLY A 126 -33.18 12.81 0.17
N LEU A 127 -32.36 13.70 0.71
CA LEU A 127 -32.89 14.90 1.40
C LEU A 127 -33.85 15.67 0.48
N PHE A 128 -33.45 15.83 -0.79
CA PHE A 128 -34.28 16.28 -1.89
C PHE A 128 -34.66 15.10 -2.78
N GLY A 129 -35.93 15.01 -3.22
CA GLY A 129 -36.35 13.94 -4.12
C GLY A 129 -35.95 14.25 -5.57
N ASN A 130 -36.29 15.45 -6.03
CA ASN A 130 -36.07 15.90 -7.40
C ASN A 130 -35.89 17.44 -7.44
N ILE A 131 -34.74 17.90 -7.96
CA ILE A 131 -34.38 19.32 -8.11
C ILE A 131 -34.41 19.68 -9.61
N ILE A 132 -35.04 20.81 -9.96
CA ILE A 132 -35.09 21.33 -11.34
C ILE A 132 -34.78 22.83 -11.35
N SER A 133 -33.68 23.22 -12.01
CA SER A 133 -33.12 24.58 -12.01
C SER A 133 -32.86 25.20 -10.63
N GLY A 134 -32.80 24.37 -9.58
CA GLY A 134 -32.50 24.80 -8.21
C GLY A 134 -30.99 24.87 -7.93
N THR A 135 -30.63 25.47 -6.79
CA THR A 135 -29.23 25.52 -6.32
C THR A 135 -29.13 25.06 -4.87
N ILE A 136 -28.24 24.10 -4.61
CA ILE A 136 -27.85 23.69 -3.25
C ILE A 136 -26.37 24.00 -3.08
N ASP A 137 -25.99 24.71 -2.02
CA ASP A 137 -24.58 24.97 -1.72
C ASP A 137 -24.20 24.69 -0.26
N SER A 138 -22.92 24.39 -0.07
CA SER A 138 -22.23 24.40 1.24
C SER A 138 -22.91 23.54 2.32
N LEU A 139 -23.53 22.41 1.94
CA LEU A 139 -24.35 21.56 2.81
C LEU A 139 -23.69 20.20 3.07
N GLY A 140 -23.46 19.87 4.36
CA GLY A 140 -22.90 18.59 4.76
C GLY A 140 -23.95 17.62 5.35
N MET A 141 -23.97 16.38 4.85
CA MET A 141 -24.79 15.29 5.39
C MET A 141 -23.90 14.31 6.17
N ALA A 142 -23.94 14.36 7.50
CA ALA A 142 -23.01 13.66 8.38
C ALA A 142 -23.65 12.47 9.10
N GLY A 143 -23.18 11.25 8.82
CA GLY A 143 -23.80 10.02 9.33
C GLY A 143 -25.16 9.74 8.69
N GLY A 144 -25.99 8.91 9.36
CA GLY A 144 -27.31 8.53 8.86
C GLY A 144 -27.30 7.48 7.73
N SER A 145 -28.46 7.23 7.13
CA SER A 145 -28.61 6.29 6.00
C SER A 145 -29.78 6.62 5.08
N VAL A 146 -29.61 6.38 3.77
CA VAL A 146 -30.65 6.60 2.75
C VAL A 146 -30.84 5.32 1.92
N THR A 147 -32.02 4.72 2.03
CA THR A 147 -32.43 3.53 1.27
C THR A 147 -33.64 3.87 0.39
N GLY A 148 -33.53 3.61 -0.92
CA GLY A 148 -34.56 3.89 -1.91
C GLY A 148 -34.68 2.82 -3.01
N GLY A 149 -35.57 3.06 -3.96
CA GLY A 149 -35.76 2.25 -5.17
C GLY A 149 -34.83 2.72 -6.30
N ASN A 150 -35.33 3.60 -7.17
CA ASN A 150 -34.57 4.16 -8.29
C ASN A 150 -34.37 5.67 -8.13
N TYR A 151 -33.25 6.20 -8.62
CA TYR A 151 -32.83 7.61 -8.45
C TYR A 151 -32.64 7.91 -6.96
N VAL A 152 -31.51 7.43 -6.41
CA VAL A 152 -31.21 7.46 -4.97
C VAL A 152 -29.86 8.10 -4.73
N GLY A 153 -29.83 9.18 -3.96
CA GLY A 153 -28.61 9.84 -3.48
C GLY A 153 -28.83 10.42 -2.10
N PHE A 154 -27.78 10.58 -1.29
CA PHE A 154 -27.96 11.06 0.08
C PHE A 154 -28.50 12.51 0.12
N LEU A 155 -27.99 13.36 -0.78
CA LEU A 155 -28.51 14.72 -0.95
C LEU A 155 -29.73 14.73 -1.88
N SER A 156 -29.61 14.18 -3.08
CA SER A 156 -30.66 14.27 -4.10
C SER A 156 -30.90 12.97 -4.85
N GLY A 157 -32.18 12.62 -5.06
CA GLY A 157 -32.54 11.51 -5.94
C GLY A 157 -32.25 11.82 -7.41
N ARG A 158 -32.61 13.03 -7.86
CA ARG A 158 -32.35 13.55 -9.21
C ARG A 158 -32.14 15.05 -9.21
N ASP A 159 -31.13 15.51 -9.95
CA ASP A 159 -30.86 16.91 -10.26
C ASP A 159 -31.00 17.12 -11.77
N SER A 160 -31.74 18.14 -12.20
CA SER A 160 -31.93 18.48 -13.61
C SER A 160 -31.69 19.97 -13.85
N ASN A 161 -30.73 20.33 -14.72
CA ASN A 161 -30.32 21.72 -14.96
C ASN A 161 -30.02 22.51 -13.65
N SER A 162 -29.60 21.81 -12.60
CA SER A 162 -29.47 22.33 -11.23
C SER A 162 -28.01 22.37 -10.79
N THR A 163 -27.70 23.18 -9.78
CA THR A 163 -26.32 23.32 -9.25
C THR A 163 -26.21 22.74 -7.85
N VAL A 164 -25.22 21.87 -7.63
CA VAL A 164 -24.83 21.34 -6.33
C VAL A 164 -23.36 21.65 -6.12
N ASN A 165 -23.02 22.52 -5.15
CA ASN A 165 -21.69 23.09 -5.01
C ASN A 165 -21.16 23.03 -3.56
N GLY A 166 -20.03 22.37 -3.34
CA GLY A 166 -19.40 22.26 -2.01
C GLY A 166 -20.21 21.44 -1.00
N CYS A 167 -21.08 20.55 -1.47
CA CYS A 167 -21.94 19.69 -0.66
C CYS A 167 -21.33 18.29 -0.46
N TYR A 168 -21.68 17.60 0.62
CA TYR A 168 -21.10 16.27 0.87
C TYR A 168 -21.98 15.30 1.66
N SER A 169 -21.62 14.01 1.63
CA SER A 169 -22.24 12.95 2.43
C SER A 169 -21.23 12.01 3.11
N THR A 170 -21.57 11.52 4.30
CA THR A 170 -20.80 10.47 5.00
C THR A 170 -21.63 9.28 5.48
N GLY A 171 -22.97 9.33 5.34
CA GLY A 171 -23.87 8.22 5.64
C GLY A 171 -24.01 7.24 4.48
N SER A 172 -24.53 6.04 4.75
CA SER A 172 -24.64 4.98 3.73
C SER A 172 -25.82 5.20 2.78
N VAL A 173 -25.64 4.78 1.51
CA VAL A 173 -26.70 4.81 0.48
C VAL A 173 -26.95 3.40 -0.06
N MET A 174 -28.23 3.02 -0.18
CA MET A 174 -28.66 1.76 -0.78
C MET A 174 -29.80 1.97 -1.77
N GLY A 175 -29.72 1.35 -2.95
CA GLY A 175 -30.81 1.38 -3.92
C GLY A 175 -30.70 0.35 -5.04
N GLY A 176 -31.64 0.41 -5.98
CA GLY A 176 -31.62 -0.37 -7.22
C GLY A 176 -30.79 0.30 -8.32
N ARG A 177 -31.34 1.39 -8.87
CA ARG A 177 -30.85 2.02 -10.10
C ARG A 177 -30.56 3.50 -9.93
N ASN A 178 -29.48 3.97 -10.57
CA ASN A 178 -29.01 5.36 -10.45
C ASN A 178 -28.79 5.69 -8.97
N VAL A 179 -27.85 4.95 -8.36
CA VAL A 179 -27.50 5.04 -6.94
C VAL A 179 -26.17 5.78 -6.83
N GLY A 180 -26.16 6.94 -6.18
CA GLY A 180 -24.95 7.72 -5.90
C GLY A 180 -24.77 7.96 -4.41
N GLY A 181 -23.53 8.06 -3.92
CA GLY A 181 -23.30 8.43 -2.52
C GLY A 181 -23.80 9.84 -2.17
N LEU A 182 -23.95 10.74 -3.15
CA LEU A 182 -24.53 12.07 -2.97
C LEU A 182 -25.75 12.31 -3.88
N VAL A 183 -25.65 11.98 -5.17
CA VAL A 183 -26.67 12.29 -6.19
C VAL A 183 -27.03 11.04 -6.99
N GLY A 184 -28.32 10.66 -7.06
CA GLY A 184 -28.73 9.49 -7.84
C GLY A 184 -28.55 9.67 -9.35
N LEU A 185 -29.06 10.79 -9.88
CA LEU A 185 -29.00 11.15 -11.30
C LEU A 185 -28.71 12.65 -11.47
N ASN A 186 -27.63 13.00 -12.16
CA ASN A 186 -27.38 14.33 -12.69
C ASN A 186 -27.80 14.40 -14.17
N TYR A 187 -28.62 15.37 -14.56
CA TYR A 187 -29.35 15.37 -15.84
C TYR A 187 -29.41 16.75 -16.50
N ASN A 188 -29.36 16.79 -17.84
CA ASN A 188 -29.59 17.99 -18.69
C ASN A 188 -28.92 19.27 -18.16
N GLY A 189 -27.59 19.35 -18.24
CA GLY A 189 -26.83 20.54 -17.85
C GLY A 189 -26.64 20.73 -16.34
N GLY A 190 -27.13 19.80 -15.50
CA GLY A 190 -26.87 19.84 -14.07
C GLY A 190 -25.37 19.75 -13.74
N THR A 191 -24.95 20.47 -12.71
CA THR A 191 -23.54 20.66 -12.34
C THR A 191 -23.32 20.30 -10.88
N ILE A 192 -22.39 19.38 -10.63
CA ILE A 192 -21.93 18.96 -9.31
C ILE A 192 -20.45 19.39 -9.20
N ASP A 193 -20.16 20.34 -8.33
CA ASP A 193 -18.84 20.99 -8.23
C ASP A 193 -18.28 20.95 -6.80
N ARG A 194 -17.02 20.55 -6.64
CA ARG A 194 -16.30 20.47 -5.35
C ARG A 194 -17.04 19.70 -4.24
N CYS A 195 -17.82 18.70 -4.64
CA CYS A 195 -18.62 17.85 -3.76
C CYS A 195 -17.94 16.52 -3.44
N TYR A 196 -18.33 15.84 -2.34
CA TYR A 196 -17.75 14.54 -2.01
C TYR A 196 -18.66 13.56 -1.26
N ALA A 197 -18.32 12.27 -1.31
CA ALA A 197 -19.03 11.21 -0.60
C ALA A 197 -18.07 10.19 0.05
N THR A 198 -18.25 9.92 1.34
CA THR A 198 -17.39 8.98 2.10
C THR A 198 -18.14 7.80 2.71
N GLY A 199 -19.47 7.77 2.61
CA GLY A 199 -20.31 6.66 3.06
C GLY A 199 -20.30 5.50 2.07
N ALA A 200 -20.56 4.28 2.56
CA ALA A 200 -20.64 3.10 1.69
C ALA A 200 -21.88 3.14 0.79
N VAL A 201 -21.73 2.73 -0.48
CA VAL A 201 -22.80 2.72 -1.48
C VAL A 201 -23.06 1.30 -1.97
N THR A 202 -24.31 0.86 -1.90
CA THR A 202 -24.75 -0.46 -2.38
C THR A 202 -25.85 -0.32 -3.44
N GLY A 203 -25.63 -0.88 -4.63
CA GLY A 203 -26.58 -0.81 -5.74
C GLY A 203 -26.90 -2.18 -6.34
N SER A 204 -28.18 -2.46 -6.65
CA SER A 204 -28.66 -3.81 -7.00
C SER A 204 -29.17 -4.04 -8.43
N ASP A 205 -29.29 -3.02 -9.30
CA ASP A 205 -29.89 -3.17 -10.65
C ASP A 205 -28.98 -2.75 -11.83
N VAL A 206 -28.66 -1.46 -12.00
CA VAL A 206 -27.86 -1.00 -13.18
C VAL A 206 -26.71 -0.07 -12.80
N GLN A 207 -26.96 1.23 -12.57
CA GLN A 207 -25.92 2.23 -12.35
C GLN A 207 -25.64 2.50 -10.87
N VAL A 208 -24.37 2.38 -10.45
CA VAL A 208 -23.90 2.58 -9.08
C VAL A 208 -22.61 3.40 -9.08
N GLY A 209 -22.58 4.53 -8.38
CA GLY A 209 -21.39 5.39 -8.24
C GLY A 209 -21.13 5.83 -6.81
N GLY A 210 -19.87 5.98 -6.42
CA GLY A 210 -19.53 6.46 -5.08
C GLY A 210 -20.01 7.88 -4.77
N LEU A 211 -20.18 8.73 -5.79
CA LEU A 211 -20.77 10.07 -5.68
C LEU A 211 -22.06 10.19 -6.50
N VAL A 212 -22.03 9.80 -7.78
CA VAL A 212 -23.12 9.99 -8.75
C VAL A 212 -23.51 8.68 -9.43
N GLY A 213 -24.78 8.29 -9.39
CA GLY A 213 -25.23 7.07 -10.06
C GLY A 213 -25.10 7.16 -11.58
N LEU A 214 -25.76 8.14 -12.19
CA LEU A 214 -25.70 8.43 -13.62
C LEU A 214 -25.50 9.94 -13.85
N ASN A 215 -24.54 10.30 -14.70
CA ASN A 215 -24.32 11.66 -15.20
C ASN A 215 -24.72 11.70 -16.69
N TYR A 216 -25.71 12.50 -17.06
CA TYR A 216 -26.32 12.52 -18.39
C TYR A 216 -26.43 13.96 -18.92
N ASN A 217 -25.63 14.30 -19.93
CA ASN A 217 -25.44 15.69 -20.40
C ASN A 217 -25.06 16.66 -19.25
N GLY A 218 -24.36 16.20 -18.21
CA GLY A 218 -24.06 16.97 -16.98
C GLY A 218 -22.57 17.05 -16.66
N THR A 219 -22.22 17.86 -15.67
CA THR A 219 -20.83 18.11 -15.23
C THR A 219 -20.61 17.63 -13.80
N VAL A 220 -19.52 16.89 -13.57
CA VAL A 220 -18.99 16.52 -12.24
C VAL A 220 -17.55 17.01 -12.17
N ASN A 221 -17.24 17.99 -11.31
CA ASN A 221 -15.97 18.72 -11.34
C ASN A 221 -15.34 18.87 -9.96
N GLY A 222 -14.03 18.59 -9.84
CA GLY A 222 -13.29 18.77 -8.57
C GLY A 222 -13.81 17.93 -7.40
N CYS A 223 -14.51 16.83 -7.68
CA CYS A 223 -15.25 16.02 -6.72
C CYS A 223 -14.53 14.71 -6.36
N TYR A 224 -14.87 14.08 -5.23
CA TYR A 224 -14.24 12.81 -4.84
C TYR A 224 -15.12 11.83 -4.07
N ALA A 225 -14.71 10.55 -4.06
CA ALA A 225 -15.36 9.50 -3.29
C ALA A 225 -14.38 8.54 -2.59
N THR A 226 -14.64 8.22 -1.33
CA THR A 226 -13.78 7.32 -0.52
C THR A 226 -14.53 6.16 0.14
N GLY A 227 -15.84 6.07 -0.06
CA GLY A 227 -16.68 5.00 0.50
C GLY A 227 -16.49 3.66 -0.21
N PHE A 228 -16.69 2.55 0.48
CA PHE A 228 -16.73 1.22 -0.14
C PHE A 228 -17.93 1.08 -1.08
N ILE A 229 -17.69 0.61 -2.31
CA ILE A 229 -18.71 0.50 -3.37
C ILE A 229 -18.99 -0.97 -3.67
N LEU A 230 -20.24 -1.41 -3.44
CA LEU A 230 -20.72 -2.74 -3.83
C LEU A 230 -21.83 -2.63 -4.87
N GLY A 231 -21.49 -2.96 -6.12
CA GLY A 231 -22.44 -2.92 -7.23
C GLY A 231 -22.77 -4.30 -7.78
N ARG A 232 -24.03 -4.74 -7.63
CA ARG A 232 -24.53 -5.99 -8.23
C ARG A 232 -25.18 -5.77 -9.61
N GLY A 233 -25.08 -4.56 -10.16
CA GLY A 233 -25.82 -4.10 -11.32
C GLY A 233 -25.12 -4.35 -12.66
N LYS A 234 -25.03 -3.30 -13.50
CA LYS A 234 -24.32 -3.35 -14.79
C LYS A 234 -23.11 -2.43 -14.87
N CYS A 235 -23.20 -1.22 -14.32
CA CYS A 235 -22.17 -0.18 -14.41
C CYS A 235 -21.82 0.31 -13.01
N VAL A 236 -20.60 0.06 -12.57
CA VAL A 236 -20.14 0.32 -11.20
C VAL A 236 -18.88 1.18 -11.26
N GLY A 237 -18.93 2.36 -10.65
CA GLY A 237 -17.82 3.32 -10.62
C GLY A 237 -17.47 3.75 -9.20
N GLY A 238 -16.18 3.90 -8.89
CA GLY A 238 -15.75 4.46 -7.61
C GLY A 238 -16.26 5.88 -7.34
N LEU A 239 -16.56 6.66 -8.38
CA LEU A 239 -17.15 7.99 -8.32
C LEU A 239 -18.47 8.08 -9.11
N VAL A 240 -18.46 7.69 -10.39
CA VAL A 240 -19.61 7.83 -11.31
C VAL A 240 -19.97 6.47 -11.92
N GLY A 241 -21.18 5.98 -11.70
CA GLY A 241 -21.59 4.67 -12.24
C GLY A 241 -21.64 4.63 -13.77
N TYR A 242 -22.11 5.72 -14.39
CA TYR A 242 -22.24 5.85 -15.83
C TYR A 242 -22.16 7.34 -16.20
N ASN A 243 -21.26 7.71 -17.10
CA ASN A 243 -21.16 9.03 -17.74
C ASN A 243 -21.64 8.94 -19.21
N TYR A 244 -22.64 9.73 -19.60
CA TYR A 244 -23.23 9.74 -20.95
C TYR A 244 -23.35 11.17 -21.48
N ASN A 245 -22.66 11.46 -22.60
CA ASN A 245 -22.42 12.82 -23.12
C ASN A 245 -22.06 13.84 -22.02
N GLY A 246 -21.35 13.41 -20.98
CA GLY A 246 -21.11 14.20 -19.77
C GLY A 246 -19.63 14.44 -19.48
N ILE A 247 -19.34 15.39 -18.60
CA ILE A 247 -17.98 15.78 -18.21
C ILE A 247 -17.71 15.30 -16.78
N VAL A 248 -16.59 14.61 -16.59
CA VAL A 248 -16.01 14.31 -15.28
C VAL A 248 -14.58 14.84 -15.27
N SER A 249 -14.31 15.90 -14.51
CA SER A 249 -13.03 16.63 -14.54
C SER A 249 -12.41 16.85 -13.16
N ASP A 250 -11.10 16.65 -13.06
CA ASP A 250 -10.30 16.89 -11.85
C ASP A 250 -10.83 16.16 -10.59
N CYS A 251 -11.39 14.96 -10.79
CA CYS A 251 -12.05 14.16 -9.76
C CYS A 251 -11.24 12.90 -9.36
N TYR A 252 -11.48 12.34 -8.18
CA TYR A 252 -10.80 11.11 -7.75
C TYR A 252 -11.61 10.12 -6.91
N ALA A 253 -11.14 8.87 -6.87
CA ALA A 253 -11.76 7.81 -6.07
C ALA A 253 -10.72 6.93 -5.34
N GLU A 254 -10.90 6.79 -4.03
CA GLU A 254 -10.02 6.01 -3.13
C GLU A 254 -10.71 4.79 -2.50
N GLY A 255 -12.04 4.75 -2.55
CA GLY A 255 -12.83 3.63 -2.05
C GLY A 255 -12.61 2.36 -2.88
N SER A 256 -12.56 1.20 -2.24
CA SER A 256 -12.51 -0.08 -2.95
C SER A 256 -13.84 -0.36 -3.66
N VAL A 257 -13.75 -0.91 -4.87
CA VAL A 257 -14.89 -1.14 -5.76
C VAL A 257 -15.01 -2.63 -6.04
N THR A 258 -16.15 -3.22 -5.66
CA THR A 258 -16.49 -4.61 -5.98
C THR A 258 -17.74 -4.65 -6.86
N GLY A 259 -17.60 -5.25 -8.05
CA GLY A 259 -18.68 -5.40 -9.02
C GLY A 259 -18.96 -6.85 -9.38
N ASP A 260 -20.19 -7.32 -9.15
CA ASP A 260 -20.71 -8.55 -9.80
C ASP A 260 -21.06 -8.28 -11.29
N SER A 261 -21.02 -7.01 -11.68
CA SER A 261 -21.55 -6.43 -12.90
C SER A 261 -20.69 -6.66 -14.15
N SER A 262 -21.16 -6.18 -15.31
CA SER A 262 -20.45 -6.26 -16.59
C SER A 262 -19.45 -5.13 -16.86
N PHE A 263 -19.56 -3.98 -16.17
CA PHE A 263 -18.64 -2.85 -16.35
C PHE A 263 -18.24 -2.30 -14.98
N VAL A 264 -16.95 -2.41 -14.61
CA VAL A 264 -16.42 -2.03 -13.29
C VAL A 264 -15.21 -1.11 -13.47
N GLY A 265 -15.30 0.12 -12.96
CA GLY A 265 -14.22 1.10 -12.98
C GLY A 265 -13.90 1.64 -11.59
N GLY A 266 -12.62 1.78 -11.24
CA GLY A 266 -12.23 2.41 -9.96
C GLY A 266 -12.61 3.89 -9.84
N LEU A 267 -12.98 4.56 -10.94
CA LEU A 267 -13.59 5.90 -10.94
C LEU A 267 -14.93 5.92 -11.70
N VAL A 268 -14.95 5.45 -12.96
CA VAL A 268 -16.13 5.53 -13.84
C VAL A 268 -16.51 4.14 -14.37
N GLY A 269 -17.74 3.69 -14.15
CA GLY A 269 -18.19 2.37 -14.64
C GLY A 269 -18.26 2.30 -16.17
N VAL A 270 -18.97 3.25 -16.80
CA VAL A 270 -19.07 3.41 -18.26
C VAL A 270 -18.92 4.88 -18.65
N ASN A 271 -18.15 5.17 -19.70
CA ASN A 271 -18.02 6.49 -20.32
C ASN A 271 -18.43 6.39 -21.81
N GLN A 272 -19.60 6.91 -22.19
CA GLN A 272 -20.18 6.69 -23.53
C GLN A 272 -20.56 7.99 -24.26
N GLY A 273 -20.44 7.97 -25.59
CA GLY A 273 -20.82 9.07 -26.48
C GLY A 273 -19.79 10.20 -26.42
N SER A 274 -20.23 11.45 -26.56
CA SER A 274 -19.37 12.64 -26.49
C SER A 274 -18.91 12.97 -25.04
N SER A 275 -18.69 11.94 -24.22
CA SER A 275 -18.29 12.08 -22.81
C SER A 275 -16.79 12.29 -22.65
N THR A 276 -16.41 13.07 -21.63
CA THR A 276 -15.02 13.37 -21.27
C THR A 276 -14.74 12.98 -19.83
N VAL A 277 -13.63 12.26 -19.61
CA VAL A 277 -13.00 12.06 -18.28
C VAL A 277 -11.60 12.66 -18.34
N ASN A 278 -11.34 13.76 -17.62
CA ASN A 278 -10.07 14.49 -17.75
C ASN A 278 -9.43 14.87 -16.40
N GLY A 279 -8.12 14.59 -16.23
CA GLY A 279 -7.37 14.97 -15.02
C GLY A 279 -7.68 14.09 -13.80
N CYS A 280 -8.44 13.02 -13.97
CA CYS A 280 -9.01 12.22 -12.88
C CYS A 280 -8.14 11.01 -12.49
N TYR A 281 -8.24 10.56 -11.24
CA TYR A 281 -7.44 9.41 -10.76
C TYR A 281 -8.16 8.43 -9.82
N SER A 282 -7.57 7.25 -9.67
CA SER A 282 -8.09 6.14 -8.84
C SER A 282 -6.97 5.43 -8.06
N THR A 283 -7.24 5.08 -6.81
CA THR A 283 -6.27 4.39 -5.93
C THR A 283 -6.85 3.15 -5.22
N GLY A 284 -8.17 3.10 -5.00
CA GLY A 284 -8.85 1.97 -4.35
C GLY A 284 -8.81 0.69 -5.19
N SER A 285 -8.71 -0.48 -4.55
CA SER A 285 -8.68 -1.78 -5.23
C SER A 285 -9.96 -2.05 -6.02
N VAL A 286 -9.84 -2.58 -7.24
CA VAL A 286 -10.97 -2.88 -8.15
C VAL A 286 -11.08 -4.39 -8.37
N THR A 287 -12.23 -4.96 -8.04
CA THR A 287 -12.54 -6.39 -8.25
C THR A 287 -13.80 -6.53 -9.09
N GLY A 288 -13.70 -7.15 -10.27
CA GLY A 288 -14.85 -7.41 -11.16
C GLY A 288 -15.05 -8.89 -11.43
N TYR A 289 -16.26 -9.40 -11.19
CA TYR A 289 -16.60 -10.81 -11.44
C TYR A 289 -17.07 -11.12 -12.87
N SER A 290 -17.37 -10.10 -13.70
CA SER A 290 -17.68 -10.31 -15.12
C SER A 290 -17.30 -9.13 -16.03
N GLY A 291 -17.25 -9.37 -17.33
CA GLY A 291 -17.27 -8.32 -18.37
C GLY A 291 -15.96 -7.54 -18.54
N PHE A 292 -15.98 -6.26 -18.16
CA PHE A 292 -14.92 -5.29 -18.42
C PHE A 292 -14.51 -4.61 -17.10
N VAL A 293 -13.25 -4.78 -16.71
CA VAL A 293 -12.72 -4.32 -15.42
C VAL A 293 -11.55 -3.36 -15.64
N GLY A 294 -11.66 -2.13 -15.16
CA GLY A 294 -10.66 -1.07 -15.35
C GLY A 294 -10.24 -0.39 -14.06
N GLY A 295 -8.95 -0.11 -13.92
CA GLY A 295 -8.43 0.66 -12.77
C GLY A 295 -9.10 2.04 -12.61
N LEU A 296 -9.27 2.79 -13.71
CA LEU A 296 -10.01 4.04 -13.74
C LEU A 296 -11.42 3.87 -14.36
N VAL A 297 -11.51 3.31 -15.56
CA VAL A 297 -12.74 3.28 -16.39
C VAL A 297 -13.11 1.85 -16.77
N GLY A 298 -14.32 1.39 -16.45
CA GLY A 298 -14.74 0.02 -16.81
C GLY A 298 -14.84 -0.16 -18.33
N PHE A 299 -15.55 0.74 -19.01
CA PHE A 299 -15.73 0.72 -20.46
C PHE A 299 -15.82 2.13 -21.04
N ASN A 300 -15.04 2.42 -22.08
CA ASN A 300 -15.05 3.69 -22.81
C ASN A 300 -15.54 3.48 -24.25
N ASP A 301 -16.60 4.16 -24.67
CA ASP A 301 -17.36 3.87 -25.89
C ASP A 301 -17.65 5.16 -26.67
N GLY A 302 -16.77 5.49 -27.62
CA GLY A 302 -16.73 6.79 -28.32
C GLY A 302 -16.29 7.99 -27.46
N GLY A 303 -16.11 7.79 -26.15
CA GLY A 303 -15.70 8.83 -25.20
C GLY A 303 -14.20 9.13 -25.22
N SER A 304 -13.83 10.24 -24.58
CA SER A 304 -12.44 10.64 -24.37
C SER A 304 -12.03 10.49 -22.90
N VAL A 305 -10.85 9.92 -22.67
CA VAL A 305 -10.22 9.80 -21.35
C VAL A 305 -8.79 10.34 -21.43
N SER A 306 -8.50 11.45 -20.74
CA SER A 306 -7.22 12.16 -20.87
C SER A 306 -6.58 12.61 -19.55
N VAL A 307 -5.24 12.62 -19.52
CA VAL A 307 -4.44 13.11 -18.37
C VAL A 307 -4.81 12.42 -17.04
N GLY A 308 -5.28 11.17 -17.12
CA GLY A 308 -5.75 10.40 -15.96
C GLY A 308 -4.76 9.32 -15.51
N HIS A 309 -4.89 8.84 -14.28
CA HIS A 309 -4.06 7.72 -13.81
C HIS A 309 -4.73 6.77 -12.81
N SER A 310 -4.20 5.55 -12.70
CA SER A 310 -4.63 4.58 -11.69
C SER A 310 -3.45 3.91 -10.99
N THR A 311 -3.52 3.84 -9.66
CA THR A 311 -2.63 3.00 -8.84
C THR A 311 -3.36 1.79 -8.25
N SER A 312 -4.64 1.61 -8.59
CA SER A 312 -5.49 0.51 -8.14
C SER A 312 -4.92 -0.85 -8.52
N SER A 313 -4.86 -1.79 -7.58
CA SER A 313 -4.76 -3.22 -7.93
C SER A 313 -6.06 -3.65 -8.60
N VAL A 314 -5.99 -4.28 -9.78
CA VAL A 314 -7.16 -4.68 -10.57
C VAL A 314 -7.21 -6.20 -10.69
N GLU A 315 -8.29 -6.81 -10.20
CA GLU A 315 -8.59 -8.22 -10.39
C GLU A 315 -9.87 -8.39 -11.22
N GLY A 316 -9.79 -9.13 -12.32
CA GLY A 316 -10.98 -9.47 -13.12
C GLY A 316 -11.09 -10.97 -13.39
N ASN A 317 -12.31 -11.48 -13.26
CA ASN A 317 -12.62 -12.91 -13.34
C ASN A 317 -13.41 -13.33 -14.60
N ASN A 318 -13.61 -12.43 -15.58
CA ASN A 318 -14.06 -12.80 -16.93
C ASN A 318 -13.65 -11.74 -17.99
N ASN A 319 -13.58 -12.16 -19.26
CA ASN A 319 -13.43 -11.32 -20.46
C ASN A 319 -12.24 -10.33 -20.52
N PHE A 320 -12.43 -9.05 -20.19
CA PHE A 320 -11.48 -7.95 -20.45
C PHE A 320 -11.03 -7.25 -19.16
N VAL A 321 -9.72 -7.11 -18.95
CA VAL A 321 -9.15 -6.44 -17.76
C VAL A 321 -8.02 -5.49 -18.14
N GLY A 322 -8.07 -4.26 -17.64
CA GLY A 322 -7.01 -3.27 -17.78
C GLY A 322 -6.67 -2.57 -16.46
N GLY A 323 -5.38 -2.33 -16.20
CA GLY A 323 -4.93 -1.55 -15.04
C GLY A 323 -5.37 -0.07 -15.07
N PHE A 324 -5.99 0.39 -16.17
CA PHE A 324 -6.60 1.71 -16.30
C PHE A 324 -7.99 1.65 -16.97
N CYS A 325 -8.16 0.91 -18.07
CA CYS A 325 -9.45 0.80 -18.76
C CYS A 325 -9.80 -0.65 -19.13
N GLY A 326 -11.02 -1.12 -18.85
CA GLY A 326 -11.44 -2.48 -19.21
C GLY A 326 -11.46 -2.71 -20.72
N ALA A 327 -12.18 -1.88 -21.47
CA ALA A 327 -11.99 -1.75 -22.92
C ALA A 327 -12.30 -0.34 -23.45
N ASN A 328 -11.69 -0.02 -24.58
CA ASN A 328 -11.80 1.23 -25.34
C ASN A 328 -12.39 0.91 -26.71
N TYR A 329 -13.51 1.55 -27.07
CA TYR A 329 -14.43 1.06 -28.09
C TYR A 329 -14.98 2.18 -28.99
N ASN A 330 -15.34 1.85 -30.23
CA ASN A 330 -16.05 2.73 -31.18
C ASN A 330 -15.43 4.12 -31.34
N SER A 331 -14.15 4.20 -31.73
CA SER A 331 -13.36 5.45 -31.82
C SER A 331 -13.12 6.14 -30.47
N GLY A 332 -13.14 5.38 -29.37
CA GLY A 332 -12.78 5.87 -28.03
C GLY A 332 -11.31 6.28 -27.95
N LEU A 333 -11.04 7.35 -27.19
CA LEU A 333 -9.71 7.93 -27.05
C LEU A 333 -9.19 7.77 -25.61
N ILE A 334 -7.98 7.22 -25.46
CA ILE A 334 -7.22 7.20 -24.21
C ILE A 334 -5.88 7.87 -24.46
N ILE A 335 -5.65 9.05 -23.88
CA ILE A 335 -4.53 9.94 -24.24
C ILE A 335 -3.81 10.48 -23.00
N LYS A 336 -2.48 10.32 -22.90
CA LYS A 336 -1.65 10.80 -21.76
C LYS A 336 -2.08 10.19 -20.42
N CYS A 337 -2.44 8.91 -20.42
CA CYS A 337 -2.93 8.18 -19.26
C CYS A 337 -1.95 7.09 -18.80
N TYR A 338 -1.96 6.74 -17.51
CA TYR A 338 -1.06 5.70 -17.00
C TYR A 338 -1.60 4.83 -15.87
N SER A 339 -1.01 3.63 -15.74
CA SER A 339 -1.28 2.67 -14.66
C SER A 339 -0.02 2.21 -13.92
N LYS A 340 -0.13 2.08 -12.60
CA LYS A 340 0.93 1.56 -11.71
C LYS A 340 0.55 0.31 -10.92
N GLY A 341 -0.74 0.11 -10.64
CA GLY A 341 -1.20 -1.05 -9.86
C GLY A 341 -1.03 -2.38 -10.61
N ALA A 342 -0.90 -3.47 -9.86
CA ALA A 342 -0.83 -4.81 -10.42
C ALA A 342 -2.18 -5.24 -11.03
N VAL A 343 -2.12 -5.99 -12.13
CA VAL A 343 -3.28 -6.45 -12.89
C VAL A 343 -3.31 -7.99 -12.92
N THR A 344 -4.39 -8.59 -12.44
CA THR A 344 -4.56 -10.04 -12.35
C THR A 344 -5.80 -10.49 -13.12
N GLY A 345 -5.61 -11.45 -14.03
CA GLY A 345 -6.68 -12.07 -14.81
C GLY A 345 -6.79 -13.58 -14.60
N ASN A 346 -7.87 -14.01 -13.95
CA ASN A 346 -7.99 -15.42 -13.54
C ASN A 346 -8.54 -16.35 -14.63
N ASN A 347 -9.52 -15.89 -15.42
CA ASN A 347 -10.22 -16.67 -16.47
C ASN A 347 -10.58 -15.79 -17.69
N ASN A 348 -9.63 -14.98 -18.16
CA ASN A 348 -9.90 -13.89 -19.11
C ASN A 348 -9.40 -14.19 -20.52
N PHE A 349 -9.99 -13.50 -21.50
CA PHE A 349 -9.52 -13.54 -22.89
C PHE A 349 -8.46 -12.46 -23.15
N TYR A 350 -8.59 -11.28 -22.53
CA TYR A 350 -7.72 -10.13 -22.81
C TYR A 350 -7.35 -9.40 -21.50
N VAL A 351 -6.05 -9.29 -21.24
CA VAL A 351 -5.51 -8.65 -20.03
C VAL A 351 -4.39 -7.68 -20.42
N GLY A 352 -4.53 -6.41 -20.05
CA GLY A 352 -3.55 -5.36 -20.33
C GLY A 352 -3.11 -4.62 -19.06
N GLY A 353 -1.83 -4.23 -18.99
CA GLY A 353 -1.36 -3.38 -17.89
C GLY A 353 -2.05 -2.01 -17.86
N LEU A 354 -2.49 -1.48 -19.00
CA LEU A 354 -3.32 -0.27 -19.12
C LEU A 354 -4.74 -0.61 -19.59
N VAL A 355 -4.89 -1.25 -20.76
CA VAL A 355 -6.19 -1.45 -21.43
C VAL A 355 -6.45 -2.93 -21.74
N GLY A 356 -7.61 -3.47 -21.38
CA GLY A 356 -7.94 -4.86 -21.73
C GLY A 356 -8.10 -5.07 -23.24
N GLY A 357 -9.00 -4.30 -23.87
CA GLY A 357 -9.20 -4.29 -25.34
C GLY A 357 -9.29 -2.88 -25.92
N ASN A 358 -8.72 -2.68 -27.10
CA ASN A 358 -8.79 -1.44 -27.87
C ASN A 358 -9.33 -1.77 -29.27
N ASP A 359 -10.61 -1.47 -29.49
CA ASP A 359 -11.42 -2.05 -30.56
C ASP A 359 -12.17 -0.99 -31.38
N TYR A 360 -12.36 -1.28 -32.68
CA TYR A 360 -13.16 -0.48 -33.63
C TYR A 360 -12.75 1.00 -33.73
N ASN A 361 -11.63 1.26 -34.42
CA ASN A 361 -11.06 2.59 -34.71
C ASN A 361 -10.64 3.38 -33.45
N SER A 362 -10.46 2.69 -32.32
CA SER A 362 -10.11 3.31 -31.04
C SER A 362 -8.61 3.57 -30.93
N THR A 363 -8.22 4.56 -30.12
CA THR A 363 -6.81 5.01 -30.01
C THR A 363 -6.33 5.07 -28.57
N VAL A 364 -5.18 4.44 -28.30
CA VAL A 364 -4.36 4.63 -27.11
C VAL A 364 -3.09 5.38 -27.50
N SER A 365 -2.86 6.58 -26.96
CA SER A 365 -1.74 7.44 -27.38
C SER A 365 -1.03 8.14 -26.24
N GLU A 366 0.31 8.23 -26.29
CA GLU A 366 1.14 8.85 -25.24
C GLU A 366 0.93 8.24 -23.83
N CYS A 367 0.56 6.95 -23.74
CA CYS A 367 0.16 6.28 -22.49
C CYS A 367 1.19 5.25 -21.99
N HIS A 368 1.14 4.88 -20.70
CA HIS A 368 2.07 3.87 -20.17
C HIS A 368 1.58 3.02 -19.00
N ALA A 369 2.20 1.84 -18.84
CA ALA A 369 1.95 0.91 -17.75
C ALA A 369 3.26 0.40 -17.13
N VAL A 370 3.34 0.42 -15.79
CA VAL A 370 4.52 -0.07 -15.03
C VAL A 370 4.19 -1.20 -14.04
N GLY A 371 2.90 -1.46 -13.78
CA GLY A 371 2.46 -2.51 -12.88
C GLY A 371 2.66 -3.92 -13.47
N THR A 372 2.87 -4.92 -12.60
CA THR A 372 2.94 -6.34 -13.02
C THR A 372 1.61 -6.81 -13.57
N VAL A 373 1.63 -7.57 -14.67
CA VAL A 373 0.44 -8.13 -15.34
C VAL A 373 0.53 -9.66 -15.29
N THR A 374 -0.47 -10.31 -14.67
CA THR A 374 -0.54 -11.77 -14.54
C THR A 374 -1.83 -12.31 -15.14
N SER A 375 -1.76 -13.39 -15.93
CA SER A 375 -2.93 -14.15 -16.37
C SER A 375 -2.67 -15.66 -16.43
N ASN A 376 -3.73 -16.45 -16.29
CA ASN A 376 -3.72 -17.89 -16.51
C ASN A 376 -4.16 -18.29 -17.95
N SER A 377 -4.76 -17.38 -18.70
CA SER A 377 -5.36 -17.65 -20.02
C SER A 377 -5.30 -16.46 -20.98
N GLY A 378 -5.71 -16.67 -22.24
CA GLY A 378 -5.97 -15.60 -23.21
C GLY A 378 -4.73 -14.92 -23.80
N TYR A 379 -4.87 -13.63 -24.09
CA TYR A 379 -3.82 -12.75 -24.59
C TYR A 379 -3.48 -11.70 -23.52
N VAL A 380 -2.18 -11.52 -23.27
CA VAL A 380 -1.68 -10.68 -22.17
C VAL A 380 -0.68 -9.67 -22.71
N GLY A 381 -0.92 -8.39 -22.46
CA GLY A 381 -0.02 -7.30 -22.83
C GLY A 381 0.43 -6.48 -21.62
N GLY A 382 1.70 -6.07 -21.58
CA GLY A 382 2.16 -5.12 -20.57
C GLY A 382 1.48 -3.75 -20.66
N LEU A 383 0.92 -3.38 -21.81
CA LEU A 383 0.05 -2.20 -22.01
C LEU A 383 -1.38 -2.61 -22.41
N VAL A 384 -1.56 -3.38 -23.49
CA VAL A 384 -2.87 -3.67 -24.07
C VAL A 384 -3.10 -5.17 -24.29
N GLY A 385 -4.22 -5.74 -23.84
CA GLY A 385 -4.53 -7.16 -24.06
C GLY A 385 -4.74 -7.49 -25.54
N ILE A 386 -5.67 -6.79 -26.20
CA ILE A 386 -5.90 -6.84 -27.65
C ILE A 386 -6.03 -5.42 -28.25
N ASN A 387 -5.43 -5.22 -29.42
CA ASN A 387 -5.66 -4.08 -30.30
C ASN A 387 -6.26 -4.58 -31.63
N ASN A 388 -7.46 -4.12 -31.99
CA ASN A 388 -8.28 -4.70 -33.05
C ASN A 388 -8.96 -3.61 -33.91
N ASN A 389 -8.67 -3.57 -35.22
CA ASN A 389 -9.03 -2.46 -36.12
C ASN A 389 -8.73 -1.07 -35.51
N SER A 390 -7.61 -0.95 -34.79
CA SER A 390 -7.36 0.15 -33.85
C SER A 390 -5.88 0.53 -33.73
N LYS A 391 -5.59 1.64 -33.04
CA LYS A 391 -4.26 2.26 -32.98
C LYS A 391 -3.69 2.33 -31.56
N VAL A 392 -2.42 1.97 -31.44
CA VAL A 392 -1.57 2.30 -30.28
C VAL A 392 -0.34 3.05 -30.77
N ASP A 393 -0.08 4.26 -30.24
CA ASP A 393 1.18 4.97 -30.54
C ASP A 393 1.78 5.78 -29.38
N LEU A 394 3.07 6.10 -29.49
CA LEU A 394 3.83 6.86 -28.47
C LEU A 394 3.73 6.27 -27.05
N SER A 395 3.46 4.97 -26.93
CA SER A 395 3.06 4.34 -25.67
C SER A 395 4.03 3.24 -25.24
N TYR A 396 4.16 2.99 -23.93
CA TYR A 396 5.18 2.07 -23.41
C TYR A 396 4.76 1.21 -22.22
N ALA A 397 5.41 0.07 -22.06
CA ALA A 397 5.25 -0.81 -20.91
C ALA A 397 6.61 -1.18 -20.29
N SER A 398 6.69 -1.15 -18.95
CA SER A 398 7.87 -1.59 -18.19
C SER A 398 7.57 -2.60 -17.09
N GLY A 399 6.29 -2.88 -16.82
CA GLY A 399 5.88 -3.93 -15.89
C GLY A 399 6.18 -5.33 -16.43
N SER A 400 6.46 -6.28 -15.54
CA SER A 400 6.62 -7.69 -15.90
C SER A 400 5.29 -8.31 -16.32
N VAL A 401 5.33 -9.20 -17.32
CA VAL A 401 4.15 -9.82 -17.93
C VAL A 401 4.25 -11.34 -17.85
N LEU A 402 3.34 -11.97 -17.12
CA LEU A 402 3.31 -13.41 -16.85
C LEU A 402 1.99 -14.03 -17.35
N GLY A 403 2.08 -14.94 -18.32
CA GLY A 403 0.91 -15.59 -18.93
C GLY A 403 1.02 -17.11 -18.93
N LEU A 404 0.61 -17.77 -17.85
CA LEU A 404 0.89 -19.19 -17.58
C LEU A 404 0.17 -20.18 -18.53
N GLY A 405 -0.87 -19.74 -19.23
CA GLY A 405 -1.57 -20.50 -20.28
C GLY A 405 -1.87 -19.64 -21.52
N SER A 406 -1.09 -18.57 -21.72
CA SER A 406 -1.47 -17.42 -22.54
C SER A 406 -0.45 -17.14 -23.66
N THR A 407 -0.90 -16.41 -24.68
CA THR A 407 -0.02 -15.66 -25.60
C THR A 407 0.35 -14.34 -24.95
N VAL A 408 1.64 -13.97 -24.95
CA VAL A 408 2.15 -12.86 -24.12
C VAL A 408 3.00 -11.89 -24.93
N GLY A 409 2.71 -10.59 -24.80
CA GLY A 409 3.51 -9.49 -25.35
C GLY A 409 3.93 -8.48 -24.28
N GLY A 410 5.17 -7.98 -24.34
CA GLY A 410 5.64 -6.96 -23.40
C GLY A 410 4.90 -5.63 -23.51
N LEU A 411 4.37 -5.28 -24.69
CA LEU A 411 3.42 -4.19 -24.89
C LEU A 411 2.00 -4.71 -25.14
N ILE A 412 1.82 -5.59 -26.13
CA ILE A 412 0.49 -5.99 -26.63
C ILE A 412 0.34 -7.51 -26.76
N GLY A 413 -0.72 -8.09 -26.19
CA GLY A 413 -0.97 -9.52 -26.27
C GLY A 413 -1.29 -9.98 -27.70
N MET A 414 -2.27 -9.32 -28.33
CA MET A 414 -2.68 -9.55 -29.73
C MET A 414 -2.89 -8.22 -30.48
N ASN A 415 -2.37 -8.13 -31.70
CA ASN A 415 -2.60 -7.01 -32.62
C ASN A 415 -3.26 -7.57 -33.90
N ASP A 416 -4.51 -7.19 -34.16
CA ASP A 416 -5.42 -7.92 -35.06
C ASP A 416 -6.13 -6.98 -36.05
N THR A 417 -6.43 -7.49 -37.24
CA THR A 417 -7.39 -6.95 -38.21
C THR A 417 -7.14 -5.47 -38.52
N TYR A 418 -6.15 -5.20 -39.38
CA TYR A 418 -5.74 -3.86 -39.82
C TYR A 418 -5.25 -2.92 -38.70
N SER A 419 -4.87 -3.45 -37.54
CA SER A 419 -4.41 -2.65 -36.41
C SER A 419 -3.00 -2.08 -36.60
N THR A 420 -2.73 -0.96 -35.94
CA THR A 420 -1.45 -0.24 -36.02
C THR A 420 -0.80 -0.06 -34.66
N ILE A 421 0.49 -0.39 -34.58
CA ILE A 421 1.38 -0.10 -33.46
C ILE A 421 2.52 0.75 -34.02
N ASP A 422 2.65 2.00 -33.57
CA ASP A 422 3.67 2.92 -34.07
C ASP A 422 4.42 3.59 -32.91
N ARG A 423 5.73 3.85 -33.07
CA ARG A 423 6.53 4.62 -32.08
C ARG A 423 6.31 4.17 -30.62
N SER A 424 6.29 2.87 -30.37
CA SER A 424 5.93 2.28 -29.06
C SER A 424 6.98 1.27 -28.57
N MET A 425 7.05 0.99 -27.27
CA MET A 425 8.16 0.20 -26.71
C MET A 425 7.85 -0.62 -25.45
N ALA A 426 8.59 -1.71 -25.25
CA ALA A 426 8.48 -2.55 -24.07
C ALA A 426 9.84 -2.90 -23.44
N THR A 427 9.95 -2.70 -22.13
CA THR A 427 11.17 -2.93 -21.35
C THR A 427 10.99 -3.99 -20.26
N GLY A 428 9.74 -4.33 -19.92
CA GLY A 428 9.40 -5.34 -18.91
C GLY A 428 9.67 -6.78 -19.38
N SER A 429 9.98 -7.67 -18.43
CA SER A 429 10.22 -9.10 -18.72
C SER A 429 8.93 -9.84 -19.08
N VAL A 430 8.98 -10.67 -20.12
CA VAL A 430 7.86 -11.45 -20.67
C VAL A 430 8.08 -12.94 -20.40
N THR A 431 7.13 -13.59 -19.74
CA THR A 431 7.15 -15.05 -19.51
C THR A 431 5.81 -15.67 -19.93
N ALA A 432 5.83 -16.47 -20.98
CA ALA A 432 4.70 -17.29 -21.41
C ALA A 432 4.80 -18.74 -20.89
N GLY A 433 3.65 -19.36 -20.66
CA GLY A 433 3.54 -20.78 -20.42
C GLY A 433 3.63 -21.58 -21.71
N THR A 434 2.56 -21.57 -22.50
CA THR A 434 2.27 -22.60 -23.52
C THR A 434 2.02 -22.08 -24.94
N HIS A 435 2.17 -20.78 -25.20
CA HIS A 435 1.92 -20.18 -26.51
C HIS A 435 3.05 -19.20 -26.89
N SER A 436 2.80 -18.33 -27.87
CA SER A 436 3.79 -17.38 -28.39
C SER A 436 4.15 -16.27 -27.38
N ALA A 437 5.42 -15.90 -27.35
CA ALA A 437 5.97 -14.87 -26.46
C ALA A 437 6.76 -13.83 -27.26
N GLY A 438 6.40 -12.55 -27.12
CA GLY A 438 7.07 -11.45 -27.83
C GLY A 438 7.49 -10.32 -26.89
N GLY A 439 8.72 -9.81 -27.05
CA GLY A 439 9.20 -8.68 -26.25
C GLY A 439 8.34 -7.42 -26.37
N LEU A 440 7.72 -7.19 -27.53
CA LEU A 440 6.72 -6.15 -27.78
C LEU A 440 5.32 -6.75 -27.98
N VAL A 441 5.16 -7.71 -28.90
CA VAL A 441 3.83 -8.21 -29.32
C VAL A 441 3.77 -9.74 -29.30
N GLY A 442 2.79 -10.32 -28.59
CA GLY A 442 2.62 -11.78 -28.54
C GLY A 442 2.25 -12.38 -29.89
N TYR A 443 1.24 -11.80 -30.55
CA TYR A 443 0.76 -12.22 -31.86
C TYR A 443 0.32 -11.02 -32.72
N ASN A 444 0.71 -10.97 -34.00
CA ASN A 444 0.38 -9.89 -34.95
C ASN A 444 -0.29 -10.50 -36.21
N ASP A 445 -1.54 -10.14 -36.50
CA ASP A 445 -2.42 -10.84 -37.44
C ASP A 445 -3.25 -9.93 -38.38
N TYR A 446 -3.76 -10.51 -39.47
CA TYR A 446 -4.74 -9.96 -40.40
C TYR A 446 -4.41 -8.54 -40.93
N ASN A 447 -3.33 -8.41 -41.69
CA ASN A 447 -2.85 -7.15 -42.30
C ASN A 447 -2.51 -6.04 -41.28
N SER A 448 -2.24 -6.38 -40.02
CA SER A 448 -1.81 -5.41 -39.02
C SER A 448 -0.36 -4.98 -39.25
N THR A 449 0.02 -3.81 -38.71
CA THR A 449 1.35 -3.20 -38.90
C THR A 449 1.98 -2.81 -37.55
N ILE A 450 3.25 -3.16 -37.39
CA ILE A 450 4.13 -2.70 -36.31
C ILE A 450 5.24 -1.87 -36.95
N SER A 451 5.27 -0.56 -36.67
CA SER A 451 6.26 0.39 -37.20
C SER A 451 7.05 1.07 -36.07
N LYS A 452 8.33 1.37 -36.32
CA LYS A 452 9.14 2.28 -35.49
C LYS A 452 9.09 1.96 -33.99
N SER A 453 9.09 0.68 -33.63
CA SER A 453 8.83 0.20 -32.27
C SER A 453 9.91 -0.79 -31.80
N TYR A 454 10.12 -0.92 -30.49
CA TYR A 454 11.24 -1.73 -29.98
C TYR A 454 11.01 -2.42 -28.64
N ALA A 455 11.78 -3.48 -28.38
CA ALA A 455 11.75 -4.19 -27.10
C ALA A 455 13.14 -4.54 -26.54
N THR A 456 13.30 -4.37 -25.23
CA THR A 456 14.56 -4.60 -24.50
C THR A 456 14.42 -5.60 -23.34
N GLY A 457 13.20 -5.96 -22.95
CA GLY A 457 12.94 -6.91 -21.88
C GLY A 457 13.26 -8.36 -22.27
N THR A 458 13.69 -9.17 -21.30
CA THR A 458 13.88 -10.62 -21.47
C THR A 458 12.57 -11.31 -21.85
N VAL A 459 12.61 -12.23 -22.82
CA VAL A 459 11.45 -12.99 -23.31
C VAL A 459 11.70 -14.48 -23.10
N ALA A 460 10.78 -15.16 -22.40
CA ALA A 460 10.85 -16.59 -22.13
C ALA A 460 9.52 -17.30 -22.45
N SER A 461 9.60 -18.54 -22.93
CA SER A 461 8.49 -19.50 -22.89
C SER A 461 8.92 -20.80 -22.21
N LEU A 462 8.03 -21.35 -21.38
CA LEU A 462 8.27 -22.57 -20.60
C LEU A 462 7.98 -23.86 -21.40
N TRP A 463 7.14 -23.78 -22.44
CA TRP A 463 6.70 -24.93 -23.25
C TRP A 463 6.70 -24.60 -24.76
N ALA A 464 6.11 -25.48 -25.57
CA ALA A 464 6.11 -25.43 -27.04
C ALA A 464 5.43 -24.15 -27.59
N GLY A 465 6.23 -23.15 -27.96
CA GLY A 465 5.76 -21.85 -28.45
C GLY A 465 6.77 -21.12 -29.32
N SER A 466 6.31 -20.08 -30.03
CA SER A 466 7.16 -19.21 -30.85
C SER A 466 7.63 -18.01 -30.03
N VAL A 467 8.95 -17.84 -29.88
CA VAL A 467 9.54 -16.82 -29.01
C VAL A 467 10.36 -15.83 -29.82
N GLY A 468 10.05 -14.54 -29.70
CA GLY A 468 10.77 -13.47 -30.40
C GLY A 468 11.12 -12.30 -29.48
N GLY A 469 12.34 -11.76 -29.61
CA GLY A 469 12.77 -10.58 -28.85
C GLY A 469 11.94 -9.32 -29.12
N LEU A 470 11.18 -9.27 -30.23
CA LEU A 470 10.13 -8.28 -30.51
C LEU A 470 8.74 -8.92 -30.64
N VAL A 471 8.58 -9.95 -31.48
CA VAL A 471 7.25 -10.51 -31.81
C VAL A 471 7.23 -12.03 -31.69
N GLY A 472 6.28 -12.58 -30.93
CA GLY A 472 6.15 -14.03 -30.77
C GLY A 472 5.80 -14.72 -32.10
N TYR A 473 4.73 -14.25 -32.76
CA TYR A 473 4.36 -14.72 -34.09
C TYR A 473 3.73 -13.62 -34.95
N ASN A 474 4.09 -13.57 -36.24
CA ASN A 474 3.61 -12.62 -37.23
C ASN A 474 2.94 -13.37 -38.39
N TYR A 475 1.64 -13.16 -38.60
CA TYR A 475 0.85 -13.81 -39.64
C TYR A 475 0.18 -12.76 -40.54
N TRP A 476 0.33 -12.87 -41.87
CA TRP A 476 -0.30 -11.95 -42.84
C TRP A 476 -0.07 -10.45 -42.58
N SER A 477 1.00 -10.09 -41.86
CA SER A 477 1.17 -8.77 -41.23
C SER A 477 2.58 -8.20 -41.39
N ILE A 478 2.74 -6.91 -41.14
CA ILE A 478 3.96 -6.14 -41.42
C ILE A 478 4.68 -5.78 -40.11
N ILE A 479 5.99 -5.97 -40.09
CA ILE A 479 6.92 -5.39 -39.11
C ILE A 479 7.94 -4.55 -39.89
N SER A 480 8.02 -3.25 -39.60
CA SER A 480 8.88 -2.30 -40.32
C SER A 480 9.64 -1.38 -39.37
N GLU A 481 10.91 -1.11 -39.65
CA GLU A 481 11.71 -0.13 -38.89
C GLU A 481 11.75 -0.39 -37.36
N CYS A 482 11.75 -1.67 -36.94
CA CYS A 482 11.66 -2.08 -35.53
C CYS A 482 12.94 -2.79 -35.04
N TYR A 483 13.16 -2.83 -33.72
CA TYR A 483 14.34 -3.52 -33.19
C TYR A 483 14.20 -4.20 -31.82
N SER A 484 15.12 -5.11 -31.51
CA SER A 484 15.13 -5.90 -30.27
C SER A 484 16.52 -6.07 -29.67
N THR A 485 16.61 -5.92 -28.35
CA THR A 485 17.87 -6.10 -27.58
C THR A 485 17.73 -7.06 -26.41
N GLY A 486 16.50 -7.39 -26.00
CA GLY A 486 16.24 -8.35 -24.93
C GLY A 486 16.53 -9.80 -25.35
N PRO A 487 17.08 -10.65 -24.47
CA PRO A 487 17.36 -12.05 -24.78
C PRO A 487 16.05 -12.86 -24.91
N ALA A 488 16.03 -13.82 -25.82
CA ALA A 488 14.87 -14.65 -26.18
C ALA A 488 15.16 -16.13 -25.92
N THR A 489 14.37 -16.79 -25.07
CA THR A 489 14.56 -18.20 -24.68
C THR A 489 13.29 -19.03 -24.89
N GLY A 490 13.40 -20.15 -25.63
CA GLY A 490 12.24 -20.99 -25.96
C GLY A 490 12.56 -22.44 -26.32
N THR A 491 11.61 -23.12 -26.94
CA THR A 491 11.65 -24.58 -27.18
C THR A 491 11.67 -24.97 -28.66
N ASP A 492 10.78 -24.39 -29.48
CA ASP A 492 10.52 -24.85 -30.87
C ASP A 492 10.96 -23.87 -31.96
N TYR A 493 10.53 -22.61 -31.89
CA TYR A 493 10.87 -21.56 -32.87
C TYR A 493 11.33 -20.31 -32.12
N ILE A 494 12.62 -19.98 -32.21
CA ILE A 494 13.21 -18.90 -31.42
C ILE A 494 13.95 -17.94 -32.35
N GLY A 495 13.57 -16.66 -32.34
CA GLY A 495 14.17 -15.62 -33.16
C GLY A 495 14.61 -14.41 -32.35
N GLY A 496 15.75 -13.81 -32.71
CA GLY A 496 16.21 -12.57 -32.06
C GLY A 496 15.18 -11.43 -32.16
N LEU A 497 14.48 -11.31 -33.31
CA LEU A 497 13.37 -10.37 -33.52
C LEU A 497 12.02 -11.09 -33.45
N ALA A 498 11.82 -12.16 -34.23
CA ALA A 498 10.51 -12.79 -34.41
C ALA A 498 10.54 -14.32 -34.25
N GLY A 499 9.67 -14.88 -33.40
CA GLY A 499 9.60 -16.35 -33.23
C GLY A 499 9.17 -17.05 -34.52
N GLY A 500 8.07 -16.59 -35.12
CA GLY A 500 7.63 -17.00 -36.45
C GLY A 500 7.11 -15.86 -37.32
N ASN A 501 7.28 -15.99 -38.64
CA ASN A 501 6.79 -15.06 -39.67
C ASN A 501 6.20 -15.84 -40.87
N ALA A 502 4.88 -15.89 -40.98
CA ALA A 502 4.17 -16.65 -42.01
C ALA A 502 3.27 -15.74 -42.86
N TYR A 503 3.50 -15.73 -44.18
CA TYR A 503 2.91 -14.80 -45.17
C TYR A 503 3.11 -13.29 -44.89
N GLY A 504 3.74 -12.93 -43.78
CA GLY A 504 4.03 -11.54 -43.41
C GLY A 504 5.29 -10.96 -44.03
N THR A 505 5.55 -9.69 -43.72
CA THR A 505 6.74 -8.95 -44.15
C THR A 505 7.51 -8.43 -42.94
N ILE A 506 8.82 -8.66 -42.89
CA ILE A 506 9.76 -8.02 -41.98
C ILE A 506 10.70 -7.17 -42.83
N ASN A 507 10.73 -5.85 -42.66
CA ASN A 507 11.65 -4.98 -43.39
C ASN A 507 12.35 -3.96 -42.48
N ASN A 508 13.59 -3.60 -42.83
CA ASN A 508 14.39 -2.60 -42.13
C ASN A 508 14.46 -2.78 -40.59
N CYS A 509 14.51 -4.02 -40.10
CA CYS A 509 14.52 -4.34 -38.67
C CYS A 509 15.88 -4.87 -38.20
N TYR A 510 16.14 -4.85 -36.89
CA TYR A 510 17.32 -5.55 -36.33
C TYR A 510 17.15 -6.21 -34.96
N SER A 511 18.03 -7.16 -34.65
CA SER A 511 18.11 -7.85 -33.36
C SER A 511 19.54 -7.98 -32.83
N THR A 512 19.68 -7.94 -31.50
CA THR A 512 20.97 -8.05 -30.79
C THR A 512 20.94 -8.95 -29.54
N GLY A 513 19.75 -9.27 -29.00
CA GLY A 513 19.62 -10.11 -27.81
C GLY A 513 20.01 -11.58 -28.06
N GLU A 514 20.54 -12.22 -27.03
CA GLU A 514 20.93 -13.64 -27.01
C GLU A 514 19.73 -14.56 -27.33
N VAL A 515 19.91 -15.58 -28.17
CA VAL A 515 18.82 -16.46 -28.64
C VAL A 515 19.06 -17.91 -28.22
N ASN A 516 18.33 -18.35 -27.19
CA ASN A 516 18.51 -19.64 -26.52
C ASN A 516 17.37 -20.64 -26.79
N SER A 517 17.72 -21.91 -26.93
CA SER A 517 16.77 -23.01 -27.13
C SER A 517 17.04 -24.18 -26.19
N TYR A 518 16.01 -24.69 -25.52
CA TYR A 518 16.12 -25.90 -24.70
C TYR A 518 16.35 -27.19 -25.52
N TYR A 519 16.08 -27.17 -26.84
CA TYR A 519 16.16 -28.34 -27.71
C TYR A 519 17.00 -28.12 -28.99
N ASN A 520 17.71 -26.99 -29.09
CA ASN A 520 18.52 -26.61 -30.26
C ASN A 520 17.78 -26.70 -31.61
N LYS A 521 16.51 -26.31 -31.61
CA LYS A 521 15.59 -26.42 -32.75
C LYS A 521 15.24 -25.04 -33.28
N TYR A 522 15.31 -24.88 -34.62
CA TYR A 522 14.93 -23.70 -35.40
C TYR A 522 15.26 -22.33 -34.75
N ILE A 523 16.53 -22.16 -34.37
CA ILE A 523 17.09 -20.89 -33.88
C ILE A 523 17.44 -20.00 -35.07
N GLY A 524 16.99 -18.74 -35.07
CA GLY A 524 17.42 -17.72 -36.02
C GLY A 524 17.85 -16.43 -35.34
N GLY A 525 18.94 -15.82 -35.82
CA GLY A 525 19.45 -14.55 -35.30
C GLY A 525 18.47 -13.40 -35.45
N LEU A 526 17.60 -13.46 -36.47
CA LEU A 526 16.47 -12.55 -36.66
C LEU A 526 15.13 -13.28 -36.47
N THR A 527 14.92 -14.43 -37.13
CA THR A 527 13.61 -15.11 -37.17
C THR A 527 13.71 -16.62 -36.95
N GLY A 528 12.96 -17.20 -36.01
CA GLY A 528 12.98 -18.66 -35.80
C GLY A 528 12.40 -19.43 -37.00
N TYR A 529 11.17 -19.12 -37.38
CA TYR A 529 10.42 -19.77 -38.45
C TYR A 529 9.94 -18.77 -39.53
N SER A 530 10.12 -19.11 -40.81
CA SER A 530 9.69 -18.28 -41.95
C SER A 530 8.92 -19.13 -42.96
N ALA A 531 7.70 -18.73 -43.32
CA ALA A 531 6.86 -19.50 -44.24
C ALA A 531 6.12 -18.63 -45.25
N SER A 532 6.45 -18.78 -46.54
CA SER A 532 5.88 -18.00 -47.65
C SER A 532 5.91 -16.47 -47.41
N SER A 533 6.87 -16.00 -46.61
CA SER A 533 6.99 -14.63 -46.12
C SER A 533 8.14 -13.87 -46.77
N THR A 534 8.22 -12.56 -46.54
CA THR A 534 9.33 -11.72 -47.01
C THR A 534 10.11 -11.18 -45.82
N VAL A 535 11.44 -11.32 -45.85
CA VAL A 535 12.36 -10.60 -44.98
C VAL A 535 13.34 -9.83 -45.85
N SER A 536 13.49 -8.52 -45.63
CA SER A 536 14.37 -7.66 -46.45
C SER A 536 15.05 -6.56 -45.63
N GLY A 537 16.25 -6.15 -46.04
CA GLY A 537 16.98 -5.02 -45.46
C GLY A 537 17.17 -5.10 -43.94
N SER A 538 17.21 -6.31 -43.37
CA SER A 538 17.13 -6.54 -41.92
C SER A 538 18.36 -7.32 -41.42
N TYR A 539 18.79 -7.04 -40.19
CA TYR A 539 20.12 -7.40 -39.70
C TYR A 539 20.11 -8.04 -38.32
N TRP A 540 21.09 -8.87 -38.01
CA TRP A 540 21.32 -9.35 -36.65
C TRP A 540 22.80 -9.26 -36.27
N ASN A 541 23.09 -9.03 -34.99
CA ASN A 541 24.45 -9.16 -34.49
C ASN A 541 24.78 -10.64 -34.24
N LYS A 542 25.55 -11.27 -35.14
CA LYS A 542 25.93 -12.69 -35.05
C LYS A 542 26.84 -13.05 -33.87
N GLU A 543 27.39 -12.04 -33.19
CA GLU A 543 28.26 -12.24 -32.02
C GLU A 543 27.44 -12.28 -30.72
N THR A 544 26.41 -11.43 -30.58
CA THR A 544 25.60 -11.35 -29.36
C THR A 544 24.31 -12.17 -29.40
N THR A 545 23.73 -12.42 -30.58
CA THR A 545 22.59 -13.36 -30.69
C THR A 545 23.01 -14.83 -30.58
N MET A 546 24.30 -15.12 -30.76
CA MET A 546 24.93 -16.45 -30.84
C MET A 546 24.37 -17.37 -31.95
N ALA A 547 23.50 -16.86 -32.82
CA ALA A 547 22.83 -17.65 -33.86
C ALA A 547 23.63 -17.68 -35.18
N ALA A 548 23.90 -18.90 -35.67
CA ALA A 548 24.69 -19.15 -36.89
C ALA A 548 24.00 -18.73 -38.21
N VAL A 549 22.67 -18.57 -38.21
CA VAL A 549 21.85 -18.20 -39.37
C VAL A 549 20.83 -17.13 -39.00
N GLY A 550 20.44 -16.28 -39.94
CA GLY A 550 19.44 -15.23 -39.71
C GLY A 550 18.02 -15.78 -39.54
N VAL A 551 17.71 -16.86 -40.26
CA VAL A 551 16.42 -17.55 -40.19
C VAL A 551 16.63 -19.03 -39.88
N GLY A 552 15.99 -19.54 -38.82
CA GLY A 552 16.19 -20.91 -38.34
C GLY A 552 15.53 -22.00 -39.20
N TYR A 553 14.42 -21.68 -39.87
CA TYR A 553 13.75 -22.55 -40.83
C TYR A 553 12.97 -21.75 -41.89
N ILE A 554 13.01 -22.20 -43.15
CA ILE A 554 12.32 -21.56 -44.27
C ILE A 554 11.45 -22.58 -45.01
N SER A 555 10.13 -22.38 -45.04
CA SER A 555 9.17 -23.09 -45.90
C SER A 555 8.55 -22.14 -46.92
N GLY A 556 9.34 -21.81 -47.95
CA GLY A 556 8.98 -20.85 -49.00
C GLY A 556 9.10 -19.39 -48.56
N GLY A 557 9.03 -18.47 -49.53
CA GLY A 557 9.25 -17.03 -49.32
C GLY A 557 10.67 -16.58 -49.68
N SER A 558 11.09 -15.42 -49.19
CA SER A 558 12.44 -14.87 -49.41
C SER A 558 13.02 -14.25 -48.13
N ALA A 559 14.33 -14.44 -47.93
CA ALA A 559 15.03 -14.01 -46.72
C ALA A 559 16.33 -13.24 -47.04
N ALA A 560 16.21 -11.96 -47.39
CA ALA A 560 17.32 -11.03 -47.57
C ALA A 560 17.66 -10.33 -46.24
N CYS A 561 18.22 -11.11 -45.31
CA CYS A 561 18.71 -10.65 -44.00
C CYS A 561 20.20 -10.96 -43.83
N TYR A 562 20.93 -10.13 -43.08
CA TYR A 562 22.40 -10.18 -43.05
C TYR A 562 22.99 -10.13 -41.62
N GLY A 563 23.96 -11.01 -41.34
CA GLY A 563 24.63 -11.12 -40.04
C GLY A 563 25.86 -10.23 -39.94
N LEU A 564 25.77 -9.16 -39.16
CA LEU A 564 26.85 -8.20 -38.92
C LEU A 564 27.58 -8.51 -37.61
N THR A 565 28.81 -8.03 -37.44
CA THR A 565 29.52 -8.01 -36.14
C THR A 565 29.05 -6.84 -35.28
N THR A 566 29.39 -6.85 -33.98
CA THR A 566 29.16 -5.74 -33.06
C THR A 566 29.77 -4.43 -33.57
N ALA A 567 30.93 -4.49 -34.21
CA ALA A 567 31.58 -3.32 -34.80
C ALA A 567 30.85 -2.81 -36.05
N GLN A 568 30.39 -3.70 -36.94
CA GLN A 568 29.62 -3.34 -38.13
C GLN A 568 28.24 -2.77 -37.77
N MET A 569 27.58 -3.34 -36.76
CA MET A 569 26.28 -2.87 -36.27
C MET A 569 26.32 -1.45 -35.69
N LYS A 570 27.51 -0.91 -35.40
CA LYS A 570 27.72 0.47 -34.93
C LYS A 570 28.26 1.40 -36.04
N GLN A 571 28.08 1.02 -37.31
CA GLN A 571 28.48 1.80 -38.50
C GLN A 571 27.30 1.93 -39.46
N ASP A 572 26.88 3.16 -39.76
CA ASP A 572 25.77 3.52 -40.66
C ASP A 572 25.91 2.89 -42.05
N THR A 573 27.13 2.95 -42.59
CA THR A 573 27.57 2.35 -43.86
C THR A 573 27.43 0.82 -43.94
N SER A 574 27.16 0.11 -42.83
CA SER A 574 26.83 -1.32 -42.86
C SER A 574 25.36 -1.61 -43.16
N PHE A 575 24.46 -0.62 -43.06
CA PHE A 575 23.01 -0.78 -43.21
C PHE A 575 22.53 -0.27 -44.57
N ASN A 576 22.59 -1.14 -45.58
CA ASN A 576 22.07 -0.83 -46.91
C ASN A 576 20.57 -0.46 -46.87
N SER A 577 20.20 0.57 -47.61
CA SER A 577 18.83 1.10 -47.79
C SER A 577 18.14 1.66 -46.53
N TRP A 578 18.90 1.99 -45.47
CA TRP A 578 18.35 2.63 -44.27
C TRP A 578 18.49 4.16 -44.31
N ASP A 579 17.45 4.86 -43.86
CA ASP A 579 17.44 6.31 -43.75
C ASP A 579 17.93 6.77 -42.37
N PHE A 580 19.21 7.15 -42.31
CA PHE A 580 19.83 7.79 -41.13
C PHE A 580 19.63 9.31 -41.06
N SER A 581 18.93 9.91 -42.04
CA SER A 581 18.56 11.33 -42.01
C SER A 581 17.26 11.56 -41.24
N ALA A 582 16.28 10.66 -41.33
CA ALA A 582 14.97 10.82 -40.68
C ALA A 582 14.51 9.66 -39.76
N THR A 583 14.74 8.38 -40.11
CA THR A 583 14.26 7.24 -39.29
C THR A 583 15.26 6.85 -38.21
N TRP A 584 16.51 6.55 -38.60
CA TRP A 584 17.53 5.94 -37.73
C TRP A 584 18.62 6.93 -37.34
N ARG A 585 19.35 6.67 -36.25
CA ARG A 585 20.59 7.37 -35.89
C ARG A 585 21.56 6.41 -35.22
N ILE A 586 22.84 6.55 -35.53
CA ILE A 586 23.94 6.00 -34.71
C ILE A 586 24.64 7.20 -34.08
N ARG A 587 24.91 7.13 -32.77
CA ARG A 587 25.63 8.19 -32.05
C ARG A 587 27.14 7.91 -32.09
N SER A 588 27.94 8.96 -32.23
CA SER A 588 29.40 8.87 -32.39
C SER A 588 30.15 8.38 -31.13
N ASP A 589 29.45 8.23 -30.01
CA ASP A 589 29.88 7.62 -28.75
C ASP A 589 29.53 6.11 -28.66
N SER A 590 29.29 5.45 -29.80
CA SER A 590 29.23 3.98 -29.96
C SER A 590 27.88 3.32 -29.63
N THR A 591 26.74 3.87 -30.08
CA THR A 591 25.44 3.16 -30.00
C THR A 591 25.18 2.22 -31.18
N TYR A 592 24.28 1.26 -30.98
CA TYR A 592 23.52 0.64 -32.08
C TYR A 592 22.56 1.66 -32.73
N PRO A 593 21.88 1.34 -33.85
CA PRO A 593 20.91 2.24 -34.49
C PRO A 593 19.70 2.49 -33.57
N SER A 594 19.46 3.73 -33.16
CA SER A 594 18.26 4.14 -32.44
C SER A 594 17.26 4.82 -33.37
N LEU A 595 15.98 4.79 -33.03
CA LEU A 595 14.91 5.45 -33.79
C LEU A 595 14.81 6.93 -33.40
N GLN A 596 15.07 7.85 -34.34
CA GLN A 596 15.04 9.30 -34.07
C GLN A 596 13.67 9.77 -33.57
N SER A 597 12.59 9.17 -34.09
CA SER A 597 11.22 9.45 -33.64
C SER A 597 10.92 9.09 -32.17
N LEU A 598 11.88 8.48 -31.46
CA LEU A 598 11.82 8.09 -30.05
C LEU A 598 12.98 8.70 -29.22
N ASP A 599 13.73 9.68 -29.74
CA ASP A 599 14.80 10.37 -29.00
C ASP A 599 14.35 10.98 -27.66
N ASN A 600 13.08 11.41 -27.60
CA ASN A 600 12.44 12.01 -26.41
C ASN A 600 11.72 10.97 -25.53
N ALA A 601 11.88 9.67 -25.78
CA ALA A 601 11.22 8.61 -25.00
C ALA A 601 12.03 8.22 -23.75
N PRO A 602 11.38 7.94 -22.60
CA PRO A 602 12.04 7.88 -21.29
C PRO A 602 13.07 6.76 -21.06
N PHE A 603 13.26 5.82 -22.00
CA PHE A 603 14.16 4.65 -21.84
C PHE A 603 15.09 4.40 -23.03
N ALA A 604 15.32 5.39 -23.89
CA ALA A 604 16.04 5.22 -25.17
C ALA A 604 17.50 4.72 -25.07
N PHE A 605 18.09 4.64 -23.87
CA PHE A 605 19.48 4.22 -23.66
C PHE A 605 19.64 3.26 -22.47
N PHE A 606 19.95 1.99 -22.79
CA PHE A 606 20.52 1.00 -21.87
C PHE A 606 21.69 0.32 -22.62
N ASP A 607 22.92 0.72 -22.33
CA ASP A 607 24.13 0.03 -22.83
C ASP A 607 24.86 -0.61 -21.65
N ARG A 608 25.02 -1.94 -21.69
CA ARG A 608 25.64 -2.73 -20.62
C ARG A 608 26.97 -3.28 -21.11
N PHE A 609 28.02 -2.47 -20.99
CA PHE A 609 29.39 -2.89 -21.28
C PHE A 609 29.85 -4.01 -20.32
N TYR A 610 29.87 -5.24 -20.81
CA TYR A 610 30.71 -6.30 -20.25
C TYR A 610 32.10 -6.24 -20.91
N THR A 611 33.14 -6.03 -20.10
CA THR A 611 34.54 -6.25 -20.52
C THR A 611 35.24 -7.13 -19.49
N GLN A 612 35.48 -8.39 -19.84
CA GLN A 612 36.32 -9.29 -19.05
C GLN A 612 37.81 -8.97 -19.27
N SER A 613 38.53 -8.53 -18.24
CA SER A 613 39.97 -8.78 -18.09
C SER A 613 40.48 -8.36 -16.70
N LYS A 614 41.61 -8.95 -16.28
CA LYS A 614 42.19 -8.83 -14.94
C LYS A 614 43.27 -7.73 -14.87
N THR A 615 43.26 -6.97 -13.78
CA THR A 615 44.40 -6.25 -13.17
C THR A 615 45.04 -5.09 -13.96
N PHE A 616 45.05 -3.89 -13.36
CA PHE A 616 46.00 -2.80 -13.66
C PHE A 616 46.42 -2.07 -12.36
N LEU A 617 47.53 -1.33 -12.38
CA LEU A 617 48.22 -0.80 -11.19
C LEU A 617 48.17 0.74 -11.06
N LEU A 618 48.28 1.21 -9.81
CA LEU A 618 47.86 2.54 -9.30
C LEU A 618 48.87 3.69 -9.47
N SER A 619 49.89 3.58 -10.32
CA SER A 619 51.13 4.37 -10.15
C SER A 619 51.16 5.81 -10.70
N ASN A 620 50.12 6.31 -11.38
CA ASN A 620 50.29 7.39 -12.37
C ASN A 620 49.54 8.71 -12.14
N PHE A 621 48.83 8.94 -11.01
CA PHE A 621 47.97 10.13 -10.86
C PHE A 621 48.04 10.88 -9.51
N ILE A 622 49.24 11.00 -8.92
CA ILE A 622 49.49 11.94 -7.82
C ILE A 622 50.31 13.12 -8.33
N LEU A 623 49.73 14.33 -8.33
CA LEU A 623 50.41 15.63 -8.11
C LEU A 623 49.38 16.78 -8.02
N ASN A 624 49.67 17.75 -7.13
CA ASN A 624 49.00 19.05 -6.97
C ASN A 624 47.59 19.08 -6.32
N ASP A 625 47.56 18.71 -5.04
CA ASP A 625 46.66 19.28 -4.02
C ASP A 625 46.95 20.79 -3.79
N CYS A 626 45.95 21.57 -3.35
CA CYS A 626 46.07 22.73 -2.43
C CYS A 626 44.68 23.26 -1.98
N ASP A 627 44.26 22.78 -0.80
CA ASP A 627 43.74 23.53 0.37
C ASP A 627 42.49 24.46 0.32
N MET A 628 42.18 25.05 1.49
CA MET A 628 40.81 25.37 1.96
C MET A 628 40.54 26.88 2.16
N GLU A 629 39.26 27.26 2.20
CA GLU A 629 38.64 27.93 3.38
C GLU A 629 37.09 27.95 3.28
N THR A 630 36.42 28.29 4.37
CA THR A 630 35.01 27.93 4.65
C THR A 630 34.06 29.13 4.78
N THR A 631 32.78 28.97 4.38
CA THR A 631 31.60 29.27 5.25
C THR A 631 30.22 29.01 4.60
N ARG A 632 29.49 28.04 5.18
CA ARG A 632 28.02 27.95 5.35
C ARG A 632 27.05 27.71 4.16
N ALA A 633 26.04 26.90 4.50
CA ALA A 633 24.63 26.87 4.04
C ALA A 633 24.23 26.07 2.78
N ASN A 634 23.47 25.00 3.06
CA ASN A 634 22.32 24.41 2.34
C ASN A 634 22.13 24.69 0.84
N LEU A 635 22.06 23.63 0.02
CA LEU A 635 21.28 23.66 -1.22
C LEU A 635 20.65 22.29 -1.56
N VAL A 636 19.38 22.33 -1.99
CA VAL A 636 18.69 21.24 -2.69
C VAL A 636 18.79 21.52 -4.20
N LEU A 637 19.13 20.51 -5.00
CA LEU A 637 19.40 20.71 -6.43
C LEU A 637 18.10 20.85 -7.24
N HIS A 638 17.66 22.10 -7.44
CA HIS A 638 16.69 22.47 -8.47
C HIS A 638 17.42 22.92 -9.74
N VAL A 639 17.20 22.23 -10.87
CA VAL A 639 17.65 22.69 -12.19
C VAL A 639 16.59 23.64 -12.76
N ASN A 640 16.68 24.92 -12.38
CA ASN A 640 15.65 25.92 -12.73
C ASN A 640 15.61 26.30 -14.22
N SER A 641 16.70 26.14 -14.98
CA SER A 641 16.73 26.28 -16.43
C SER A 641 18.01 25.72 -17.06
N VAL A 642 17.94 25.37 -18.35
CA VAL A 642 19.10 25.25 -19.24
C VAL A 642 18.82 26.13 -20.46
N SER A 643 19.78 27.00 -20.81
CA SER A 643 19.68 27.88 -21.98
C SER A 643 20.16 27.17 -23.25
N VAL A 644 19.44 27.35 -24.36
CA VAL A 644 19.80 26.77 -25.68
C VAL A 644 21.18 27.28 -26.14
N GLY A 645 22.03 26.36 -26.62
CA GLY A 645 23.20 26.69 -27.46
C GLY A 645 24.59 26.56 -26.84
N THR A 646 24.76 26.10 -25.59
CA THR A 646 26.09 25.88 -24.99
C THR A 646 26.62 24.46 -25.23
N THR A 647 27.52 24.27 -26.18
CA THR A 647 28.34 23.06 -26.29
C THR A 647 29.43 23.02 -25.23
N ASP A 648 29.53 21.90 -24.51
CA ASP A 648 30.57 21.56 -23.52
C ASP A 648 30.76 22.57 -22.37
N SER A 649 29.89 22.49 -21.35
CA SER A 649 30.11 23.07 -20.01
C SER A 649 30.39 21.97 -18.98
N VAL A 650 31.67 21.84 -18.57
CA VAL A 650 32.08 20.93 -17.50
C VAL A 650 31.80 21.59 -16.15
N THR A 651 30.79 21.11 -15.42
CA THR A 651 30.47 21.60 -14.06
C THR A 651 31.15 20.70 -13.03
N THR A 652 32.12 21.24 -12.30
CA THR A 652 32.76 20.55 -11.18
C THR A 652 31.82 20.52 -9.97
N LEU A 653 31.59 19.32 -9.42
CA LEU A 653 30.88 19.13 -8.15
C LEU A 653 31.90 19.05 -7.00
N THR A 654 31.70 19.86 -5.96
CA THR A 654 32.52 19.84 -4.73
C THR A 654 31.69 19.31 -3.56
N PHE A 655 32.29 18.46 -2.73
CA PHE A 655 31.63 17.77 -1.61
C PHE A 655 32.36 18.08 -0.29
N PRO A 656 31.70 17.97 0.89
CA PRO A 656 32.31 18.25 2.18
C PRO A 656 33.23 17.11 2.66
N ASP A 657 34.32 17.47 3.33
CA ASP A 657 35.44 16.57 3.69
C ASP A 657 35.15 15.52 4.80
N SER A 658 33.90 15.39 5.25
CA SER A 658 33.53 14.51 6.36
C SER A 658 33.16 13.08 5.95
N ILE A 659 33.66 12.58 4.80
CA ILE A 659 33.50 11.20 4.36
C ILE A 659 34.81 10.43 4.63
N ALA A 660 34.76 9.51 5.59
CA ALA A 660 35.93 8.72 5.95
C ALA A 660 36.21 7.61 4.91
N LYS A 661 37.38 7.70 4.26
CA LYS A 661 38.10 6.61 3.57
C LYS A 661 37.41 5.99 2.33
N GLY A 662 37.44 6.69 1.18
CA GLY A 662 37.09 6.07 -0.12
C GLY A 662 36.97 7.01 -1.33
N THR A 663 37.73 8.10 -1.39
CA THR A 663 37.34 9.29 -2.17
C THR A 663 37.79 9.27 -3.65
N VAL A 664 36.82 9.02 -4.54
CA VAL A 664 36.54 9.68 -5.86
C VAL A 664 37.65 9.79 -6.93
N ASP A 665 37.27 9.50 -8.18
CA ASP A 665 37.76 10.22 -9.37
C ASP A 665 36.55 10.64 -10.26
N THR A 666 36.82 11.55 -11.18
CA THR A 666 35.97 12.41 -12.02
C THR A 666 34.74 11.75 -12.66
N VAL A 667 33.55 12.27 -12.31
CA VAL A 667 32.33 12.07 -13.12
C VAL A 667 32.23 13.14 -14.20
N LYS A 668 32.37 12.73 -15.47
CA LYS A 668 31.97 13.55 -16.62
C LYS A 668 30.57 13.15 -17.07
N TYR A 669 29.58 14.04 -16.88
CA TYR A 669 28.30 13.93 -17.56
C TYR A 669 28.31 14.79 -18.81
N ARG A 670 27.73 14.29 -19.92
CA ARG A 670 27.50 15.07 -21.13
C ARG A 670 26.01 15.17 -21.36
N VAL A 671 25.45 16.37 -21.19
CA VAL A 671 24.13 16.68 -21.70
C VAL A 671 24.22 16.62 -23.23
N GLY A 672 23.29 15.94 -23.89
CA GLY A 672 23.21 15.94 -25.36
C GLY A 672 22.97 17.35 -25.90
N GLU A 673 23.13 17.53 -27.21
CA GLU A 673 22.76 18.78 -27.88
C GLU A 673 21.25 19.04 -27.71
N ILE A 674 20.87 19.87 -26.72
CA ILE A 674 19.49 20.31 -26.53
C ILE A 674 19.14 21.32 -27.61
N ARG A 675 18.21 20.95 -28.47
CA ARG A 675 17.63 21.79 -29.51
C ARG A 675 16.36 22.47 -29.00
N SER A 676 15.92 23.51 -29.69
CA SER A 676 14.70 24.26 -29.37
C SER A 676 13.39 23.48 -29.60
N THR A 677 13.49 22.18 -29.88
CA THR A 677 12.40 21.23 -30.13
C THR A 677 12.18 20.23 -28.99
N ASP A 678 13.06 20.25 -27.98
CA ASP A 678 13.24 19.10 -27.10
C ASP A 678 12.48 19.30 -25.78
N THR A 679 11.53 18.40 -25.51
CA THR A 679 10.70 18.46 -24.30
C THR A 679 11.39 17.73 -23.15
N LEU A 680 12.04 18.48 -22.26
CA LEU A 680 12.64 17.94 -21.04
C LEU A 680 11.57 17.38 -20.09
N TRP A 681 11.34 16.07 -20.13
CA TRP A 681 10.64 15.32 -19.08
C TRP A 681 11.64 14.83 -18.02
N GLY A 682 11.15 14.65 -16.79
CA GLY A 682 11.99 14.57 -15.58
C GLY A 682 12.85 13.31 -15.49
N ASN A 683 14.11 13.41 -15.93
CA ASN A 683 15.10 12.33 -15.79
C ASN A 683 15.70 12.30 -14.38
N ILE A 684 15.52 11.18 -13.66
CA ILE A 684 16.43 10.78 -12.58
C ILE A 684 17.40 9.76 -13.17
N ALA A 685 18.63 10.19 -13.45
CA ALA A 685 19.68 9.32 -13.94
C ALA A 685 20.37 8.58 -12.78
N THR A 686 19.86 7.41 -12.42
CA THR A 686 20.48 6.56 -11.38
C THR A 686 21.70 5.83 -11.96
N ALA A 687 22.89 6.37 -11.72
CA ALA A 687 24.14 5.71 -12.05
C ALA A 687 24.48 4.62 -11.01
N TYR A 688 24.60 3.37 -11.45
CA TYR A 688 25.10 2.27 -10.62
C TYR A 688 26.63 2.20 -10.73
N VAL A 689 27.33 2.64 -9.68
CA VAL A 689 28.77 2.39 -9.54
C VAL A 689 28.95 1.09 -8.77
N ILE A 690 29.30 0.01 -9.47
CA ILE A 690 29.63 -1.27 -8.84
C ILE A 690 31.11 -1.24 -8.47
N PHE A 691 31.39 -1.12 -7.18
CA PHE A 691 32.67 -1.52 -6.60
C PHE A 691 32.56 -2.94 -6.05
N ASP A 692 33.67 -3.68 -6.02
CA ASP A 692 33.78 -4.96 -5.30
C ASP A 692 33.71 -4.69 -3.78
N ALA A 693 32.49 -4.55 -3.28
CA ALA A 693 32.21 -4.31 -1.87
C ALA A 693 32.48 -5.58 -1.07
N THR A 694 33.69 -5.67 -0.50
CA THR A 694 34.11 -6.81 0.31
C THR A 694 33.70 -6.62 1.77
N LEU A 695 32.83 -7.50 2.26
CA LEU A 695 32.50 -7.63 3.68
C LEU A 695 33.76 -7.99 4.48
N GLU A 696 33.96 -7.36 5.63
CA GLU A 696 35.05 -7.71 6.54
C GLU A 696 34.81 -9.11 7.16
N GLY A 697 35.87 -9.92 7.25
CA GLY A 697 35.81 -11.33 7.66
C GLY A 697 36.14 -12.29 6.52
N ASN A 698 35.90 -13.59 6.73
CA ASN A 698 36.01 -14.64 5.70
C ASN A 698 34.85 -15.66 5.75
N GLY A 699 33.87 -15.48 6.64
CA GLY A 699 32.70 -16.33 6.76
C GLY A 699 32.87 -17.57 7.65
N THR A 700 33.87 -17.60 8.52
CA THR A 700 34.07 -18.62 9.57
C THR A 700 33.49 -18.18 10.92
N GLU A 701 33.36 -19.09 11.88
CA GLU A 701 32.91 -18.76 13.25
C GLU A 701 33.87 -17.77 13.96
N GLU A 702 35.18 -17.96 13.74
CA GLU A 702 36.23 -17.10 14.30
C GLU A 702 36.30 -15.73 13.62
N THR A 703 35.98 -15.67 12.31
CA THR A 703 36.05 -14.45 11.48
C THR A 703 34.83 -14.35 10.54
N PRO A 704 33.62 -14.12 11.10
CA PRO A 704 32.38 -14.07 10.33
C PRO A 704 32.31 -12.82 9.46
N TYR A 705 31.49 -12.87 8.41
CA TYR A 705 31.25 -11.69 7.58
C TYR A 705 30.41 -10.64 8.34
N LEU A 706 31.01 -9.47 8.56
CA LEU A 706 30.40 -8.38 9.32
C LEU A 706 29.43 -7.58 8.45
N ILE A 707 28.21 -7.38 8.96
CA ILE A 707 27.13 -6.65 8.29
C ILE A 707 26.86 -5.35 9.07
N PRO A 708 27.42 -4.20 8.65
CA PRO A 708 27.18 -2.90 9.29
C PRO A 708 25.93 -2.18 8.78
N ASP A 709 25.43 -2.51 7.58
CA ASP A 709 24.37 -1.73 6.91
C ASP A 709 23.48 -2.55 5.95
N TYR A 710 22.47 -1.87 5.39
CA TYR A 710 21.51 -2.46 4.46
C TYR A 710 22.12 -2.81 3.08
N ALA A 711 23.21 -2.16 2.66
CA ALA A 711 23.89 -2.52 1.43
C ALA A 711 24.59 -3.87 1.58
N SER A 712 25.30 -4.04 2.69
CA SER A 712 25.99 -5.26 3.13
C SER A 712 25.03 -6.43 3.28
N LEU A 713 23.86 -6.20 3.91
CA LEU A 713 22.82 -7.23 4.08
C LEU A 713 22.33 -7.82 2.74
N LYS A 714 22.26 -7.00 1.68
CA LYS A 714 21.86 -7.44 0.33
C LYS A 714 22.93 -8.26 -0.41
N MET A 715 24.14 -8.37 0.11
CA MET A 715 25.21 -9.13 -0.54
C MET A 715 25.11 -10.64 -0.29
N ILE A 716 24.45 -11.05 0.80
CA ILE A 716 24.37 -12.44 1.25
C ILE A 716 23.62 -13.30 0.23
N GLY A 717 24.28 -14.34 -0.29
CA GLY A 717 23.75 -15.20 -1.35
C GLY A 717 23.88 -14.62 -2.76
N SER A 718 24.53 -13.47 -2.94
CA SER A 718 24.74 -12.87 -4.26
C SER A 718 25.89 -13.54 -5.02
N ILE A 719 25.54 -14.23 -6.12
CA ILE A 719 26.50 -14.75 -7.11
C ILE A 719 27.38 -13.63 -7.69
N ILE A 720 26.88 -12.38 -7.71
CA ILE A 720 27.61 -11.21 -8.24
C ILE A 720 28.75 -10.80 -7.28
N TYR A 721 28.59 -11.00 -5.97
CA TYR A 721 29.55 -10.55 -4.95
C TYR A 721 30.34 -11.69 -4.27
N GLY A 722 30.04 -12.96 -4.59
CA GLY A 722 30.78 -14.12 -4.08
C GLY A 722 30.45 -14.53 -2.63
N TYR A 723 29.35 -14.02 -2.05
CA TYR A 723 28.97 -14.31 -0.66
C TYR A 723 28.07 -15.54 -0.58
N GLU A 724 28.68 -16.66 -0.21
CA GLU A 724 28.06 -18.00 -0.24
C GLU A 724 27.06 -18.23 0.92
N LEU A 725 26.02 -19.01 0.65
CA LEU A 725 24.87 -19.25 1.56
C LEU A 725 25.18 -20.24 2.72
N ASP A 726 26.39 -20.74 2.82
CA ASP A 726 26.90 -21.70 3.82
C ASP A 726 27.82 -21.05 4.88
N LYS A 727 28.06 -19.74 4.79
CA LYS A 727 29.02 -19.01 5.64
C LYS A 727 28.38 -18.41 6.91
N VAL A 728 29.23 -17.99 7.84
CA VAL A 728 28.86 -17.31 9.08
C VAL A 728 28.80 -15.80 8.85
N TYR A 729 27.70 -15.17 9.26
CA TYR A 729 27.43 -13.73 9.14
C TYR A 729 27.08 -13.15 10.51
N ARG A 730 27.46 -11.89 10.77
CA ARG A 730 27.18 -11.20 12.04
C ARG A 730 26.79 -9.75 11.83
N LEU A 731 25.66 -9.31 12.40
CA LEU A 731 25.34 -7.88 12.48
C LEU A 731 26.31 -7.19 13.45
N VAL A 732 26.76 -5.99 13.11
CA VAL A 732 27.59 -5.13 13.99
C VAL A 732 26.96 -3.76 14.29
N ALA A 733 25.75 -3.52 13.76
CA ALA A 733 24.95 -2.34 14.00
C ALA A 733 23.46 -2.64 13.76
N ASP A 734 22.60 -1.76 14.28
CA ASP A 734 21.19 -1.71 13.86
C ASP A 734 21.10 -1.22 12.41
N ILE A 735 20.32 -1.91 11.59
CA ILE A 735 20.17 -1.61 10.15
C ILE A 735 18.83 -0.94 9.90
N ASP A 736 18.80 0.26 9.32
CA ASP A 736 17.58 0.76 8.68
C ASP A 736 17.46 0.19 7.26
N ALA A 737 16.51 -0.72 7.08
CA ALA A 737 16.16 -1.32 5.79
C ALA A 737 15.01 -0.56 5.10
N SER A 738 14.66 0.66 5.53
CA SER A 738 13.68 1.52 4.86
C SER A 738 13.88 1.70 3.34
N PRO A 739 15.12 1.68 2.75
CA PRO A 739 15.29 1.73 1.31
C PRO A 739 14.67 0.55 0.55
N SER A 740 14.45 -0.60 1.22
CA SER A 740 13.79 -1.77 0.64
C SER A 740 12.41 -1.46 0.07
N ALA A 741 11.67 -0.50 0.64
CA ALA A 741 10.29 -0.19 0.27
C ALA A 741 10.12 0.26 -1.21
N THR A 742 11.18 0.76 -1.84
CA THR A 742 11.20 1.20 -3.26
C THR A 742 12.09 0.32 -4.14
N GLU A 743 12.60 -0.79 -3.63
CA GLU A 743 13.49 -1.69 -4.37
C GLU A 743 12.73 -2.80 -5.10
N ASN A 744 13.34 -3.29 -6.19
CA ASN A 744 12.83 -4.37 -7.02
C ASN A 744 11.40 -4.11 -7.56
N SER A 745 11.16 -2.90 -8.08
CA SER A 745 9.84 -2.45 -8.54
C SER A 745 8.76 -2.61 -7.46
N ASP A 746 8.99 -1.97 -6.31
CA ASP A 746 8.15 -1.98 -5.10
C ASP A 746 7.83 -3.39 -4.55
N SER A 747 8.57 -4.42 -4.98
CA SER A 747 8.48 -5.80 -4.48
C SER A 747 9.28 -6.02 -3.19
N GLY A 748 10.05 -5.02 -2.76
CA GLY A 748 10.82 -5.09 -1.52
C GLY A 748 12.14 -5.86 -1.62
N PHE A 749 12.77 -6.11 -0.47
CA PHE A 749 13.98 -6.92 -0.34
C PHE A 749 13.80 -8.35 -0.94
N VAL A 750 14.89 -8.97 -1.38
CA VAL A 750 14.91 -10.33 -1.95
C VAL A 750 15.26 -11.33 -0.85
N PRO A 751 14.38 -12.30 -0.50
CA PRO A 751 14.64 -13.25 0.59
C PRO A 751 15.97 -14.01 0.43
N ILE A 752 16.74 -14.11 1.51
CA ILE A 752 18.00 -14.86 1.57
C ILE A 752 17.71 -16.36 1.57
N GLY A 753 18.26 -17.09 0.60
CA GLY A 753 18.03 -18.54 0.45
C GLY A 753 16.68 -18.89 -0.19
N THR A 754 16.71 -19.84 -1.12
CA THR A 754 15.59 -20.26 -1.97
C THR A 754 15.41 -21.78 -1.94
N ASN A 755 14.33 -22.30 -2.54
CA ASN A 755 14.13 -23.75 -2.68
C ASN A 755 15.11 -24.44 -3.64
N GLY A 756 15.86 -23.70 -4.46
CA GLY A 756 16.98 -24.24 -5.26
C GLY A 756 18.33 -24.17 -4.55
N MET A 757 18.52 -23.17 -3.68
CA MET A 757 19.74 -22.91 -2.92
C MET A 757 19.35 -22.33 -1.55
N PRO A 758 19.10 -23.14 -0.52
CA PRO A 758 18.73 -22.65 0.81
C PRO A 758 19.93 -22.00 1.51
N PHE A 759 19.67 -21.17 2.52
CA PHE A 759 20.70 -20.75 3.46
C PHE A 759 21.03 -21.91 4.41
N ILE A 760 22.30 -22.28 4.52
CA ILE A 760 22.79 -23.43 5.31
C ILE A 760 23.88 -23.04 6.32
N GLY A 761 24.28 -21.77 6.33
CA GLY A 761 25.28 -21.21 7.25
C GLY A 761 24.70 -20.75 8.59
N ALA A 762 25.36 -19.77 9.21
CA ALA A 762 24.95 -19.18 10.48
C ALA A 762 24.78 -17.66 10.35
N PHE A 763 23.77 -17.10 11.02
CA PHE A 763 23.53 -15.66 11.04
C PHE A 763 23.26 -15.19 12.48
N HIS A 764 24.21 -14.42 13.02
CA HIS A 764 24.13 -13.86 14.37
C HIS A 764 23.63 -12.42 14.29
N GLY A 765 22.44 -12.17 14.83
CA GLY A 765 21.92 -10.81 14.98
C GLY A 765 22.66 -10.01 16.05
N GLY A 766 23.38 -10.65 16.97
CA GLY A 766 24.20 -9.98 17.99
C GLY A 766 23.42 -9.07 18.97
N GLY A 767 22.09 -9.19 19.03
CA GLY A 767 21.21 -8.28 19.76
C GLY A 767 20.83 -7.00 18.99
N HIS A 768 21.22 -6.90 17.72
CA HIS A 768 20.89 -5.80 16.82
C HIS A 768 19.55 -5.98 16.10
N VAL A 769 19.02 -4.87 15.61
CA VAL A 769 17.67 -4.78 15.02
C VAL A 769 17.72 -4.27 13.58
N ILE A 770 17.15 -5.05 12.67
CA ILE A 770 16.82 -4.60 11.31
C ILE A 770 15.45 -3.91 11.36
N LYS A 771 15.36 -2.70 10.82
CA LYS A 771 14.22 -1.78 10.98
C LYS A 771 13.58 -1.50 9.62
N ASN A 772 12.26 -1.33 9.58
CA ASN A 772 11.52 -0.88 8.39
C ASN A 772 11.67 -1.79 7.14
N LEU A 773 12.03 -3.06 7.33
CA LEU A 773 12.23 -4.03 6.24
C LEU A 773 10.92 -4.32 5.52
N MET A 774 10.85 -4.04 4.21
CA MET A 774 9.70 -4.31 3.36
C MET A 774 10.00 -5.41 2.35
N ILE A 775 9.13 -6.41 2.28
CA ILE A 775 9.12 -7.53 1.34
C ILE A 775 7.68 -7.67 0.86
N ASN A 776 7.41 -7.32 -0.40
CA ASN A 776 6.05 -7.23 -0.94
C ASN A 776 5.93 -8.17 -2.16
N ARG A 777 5.90 -9.47 -1.90
CA ARG A 777 6.02 -10.54 -2.92
C ARG A 777 4.81 -11.49 -2.90
N PRO A 778 3.55 -11.00 -2.96
CA PRO A 778 2.35 -11.80 -2.68
C PRO A 778 2.10 -13.00 -3.62
N ALA A 779 2.79 -13.08 -4.75
CA ALA A 779 2.75 -14.23 -5.67
C ALA A 779 3.91 -15.23 -5.49
N THR A 780 4.88 -14.94 -4.61
CA THR A 780 6.11 -15.72 -4.42
C THR A 780 6.02 -16.60 -3.19
N ASP A 781 6.48 -17.84 -3.29
CA ASP A 781 6.61 -18.78 -2.17
C ASP A 781 7.94 -18.61 -1.43
N TYR A 782 8.05 -19.12 -0.20
CA TYR A 782 9.27 -19.07 0.63
C TYR A 782 9.69 -17.62 0.92
N VAL A 783 8.87 -16.90 1.69
CA VAL A 783 9.02 -15.45 1.90
C VAL A 783 9.24 -15.10 3.38
N GLY A 784 10.27 -14.29 3.61
CA GLY A 784 10.73 -13.74 4.90
C GLY A 784 12.06 -13.03 4.66
N LEU A 785 12.75 -12.54 5.70
CA LEU A 785 14.15 -12.10 5.54
C LEU A 785 15.00 -13.24 4.93
N PHE A 786 14.80 -14.45 5.44
CA PHE A 786 15.25 -15.69 4.82
C PHE A 786 14.07 -16.39 4.16
N GLY A 787 14.21 -16.79 2.89
CA GLY A 787 13.15 -17.50 2.18
C GLY A 787 13.06 -18.95 2.64
N TYR A 788 14.20 -19.65 2.59
CA TYR A 788 14.34 -21.03 3.03
C TYR A 788 15.72 -21.26 3.66
N ILE A 789 15.73 -21.69 4.93
CA ILE A 789 16.90 -22.15 5.68
C ILE A 789 16.91 -23.69 5.83
N SER A 790 18.09 -24.31 5.73
CA SER A 790 18.26 -25.77 5.79
C SER A 790 19.54 -26.16 6.54
N VAL A 791 19.42 -26.82 7.70
CA VAL A 791 20.54 -27.13 8.62
C VAL A 791 21.28 -25.87 9.12
N ALA A 792 20.64 -24.69 9.05
CA ALA A 792 21.23 -23.41 9.43
C ALA A 792 21.06 -23.08 10.92
N ASN A 793 21.78 -22.06 11.39
CA ASN A 793 21.55 -21.41 12.69
C ASN A 793 21.23 -19.92 12.50
N ILE A 794 20.21 -19.41 13.20
CA ILE A 794 19.92 -17.98 13.33
C ILE A 794 19.69 -17.68 14.81
N ASP A 795 20.41 -16.70 15.35
CA ASP A 795 20.27 -16.27 16.74
C ASP A 795 20.27 -14.74 16.90
N SER A 796 19.79 -14.27 18.06
CA SER A 796 19.95 -12.89 18.55
C SER A 796 19.44 -11.78 17.61
N LEU A 797 18.42 -12.03 16.79
CA LEU A 797 18.03 -11.17 15.65
C LEU A 797 16.63 -10.56 15.77
N GLY A 798 16.57 -9.23 15.83
CA GLY A 798 15.33 -8.46 15.87
C GLY A 798 14.90 -7.89 14.51
N LEU A 799 13.63 -8.09 14.14
CA LEU A 799 12.95 -7.35 13.07
C LEU A 799 11.94 -6.37 13.66
N SER A 800 12.14 -5.07 13.41
CA SER A 800 11.23 -4.01 13.87
C SER A 800 10.53 -3.31 12.71
N ASN A 801 9.23 -3.05 12.86
CA ASN A 801 8.39 -2.34 11.88
C ASN A 801 8.47 -2.89 10.44
N CYS A 802 8.61 -4.21 10.28
CA CYS A 802 8.67 -4.85 8.97
C CYS A 802 7.28 -4.98 8.29
N TYR A 803 7.28 -5.14 6.98
CA TYR A 803 6.12 -5.56 6.19
C TYR A 803 6.53 -6.75 5.33
N VAL A 804 5.87 -7.89 5.47
CA VAL A 804 6.16 -9.10 4.69
C VAL A 804 4.89 -9.66 4.08
N ALA A 805 4.79 -9.69 2.76
CA ALA A 805 3.70 -10.29 2.00
C ALA A 805 4.23 -11.38 1.05
N GLY A 806 3.61 -12.57 1.07
CA GLY A 806 4.01 -13.73 0.25
C GLY A 806 2.83 -14.64 -0.13
N ASN A 807 3.12 -15.77 -0.77
CA ASN A 807 2.13 -16.76 -1.20
C ASN A 807 2.13 -17.99 -0.26
N TYR A 808 2.87 -19.08 -0.56
CA TYR A 808 3.03 -20.22 0.34
C TYR A 808 4.30 -20.11 1.20
N ARG A 809 4.20 -20.49 2.48
CA ARG A 809 5.29 -20.52 3.48
C ARG A 809 5.88 -19.12 3.70
N VAL A 810 5.15 -18.31 4.47
CA VAL A 810 5.47 -16.91 4.73
C VAL A 810 5.71 -16.69 6.22
N GLY A 811 6.90 -16.20 6.57
CA GLY A 811 7.25 -15.80 7.93
C GLY A 811 7.87 -14.42 7.95
N GLY A 812 7.75 -13.67 9.05
CA GLY A 812 8.42 -12.37 9.18
C GLY A 812 9.95 -12.51 9.03
N LEU A 813 10.51 -13.56 9.63
CA LEU A 813 11.95 -13.86 9.58
C LEU A 813 12.29 -14.97 8.59
N VAL A 814 11.50 -16.06 8.55
CA VAL A 814 11.82 -17.28 7.79
C VAL A 814 10.57 -17.82 7.07
N GLY A 815 10.61 -17.96 5.74
CA GLY A 815 9.53 -18.61 4.99
C GLY A 815 9.40 -20.10 5.34
N TYR A 816 10.47 -20.88 5.12
CA TYR A 816 10.56 -22.30 5.46
C TYR A 816 11.84 -22.62 6.25
N SER A 817 11.69 -23.31 7.38
CA SER A 817 12.80 -23.89 8.17
C SER A 817 12.79 -25.41 8.04
N TYR A 818 13.93 -25.99 7.62
CA TYR A 818 14.16 -27.43 7.58
C TYR A 818 15.41 -27.80 8.39
N GLN A 819 15.28 -28.69 9.38
CA GLN A 819 16.39 -29.14 10.25
C GLN A 819 17.27 -28.02 10.85
N SER A 820 16.75 -26.78 10.93
CA SER A 820 17.50 -25.57 11.30
C SER A 820 17.09 -25.09 12.69
N THR A 821 17.96 -24.29 13.31
CA THR A 821 17.67 -23.62 14.59
C THR A 821 17.44 -22.13 14.37
N VAL A 822 16.38 -21.61 14.99
CA VAL A 822 16.11 -20.18 15.11
C VAL A 822 15.87 -19.90 16.58
N MET A 823 16.72 -19.09 17.21
CA MET A 823 16.62 -18.77 18.63
C MET A 823 16.75 -17.27 18.92
N GLU A 824 16.27 -16.84 20.08
CA GLU A 824 16.49 -15.47 20.60
C GLU A 824 16.22 -14.38 19.54
N SER A 825 15.10 -14.53 18.81
CA SER A 825 14.81 -13.74 17.60
C SER A 825 13.35 -13.31 17.53
N TYR A 826 13.07 -12.15 16.94
CA TYR A 826 11.72 -11.57 16.99
C TYR A 826 11.30 -10.79 15.75
N ALA A 827 9.98 -10.58 15.61
CA ALA A 827 9.39 -9.73 14.58
C ALA A 827 8.19 -8.93 15.12
N THR A 828 8.21 -7.60 14.93
CA THR A 828 7.13 -6.71 15.41
C THR A 828 6.22 -6.16 14.31
N GLY A 829 6.54 -6.45 13.05
CA GLY A 829 5.82 -5.95 11.87
C GLY A 829 4.78 -6.91 11.30
N SER A 830 4.04 -6.47 10.28
CA SER A 830 2.91 -7.21 9.72
C SER A 830 3.33 -8.30 8.73
N VAL A 831 2.75 -9.49 8.86
CA VAL A 831 2.95 -10.63 7.95
C VAL A 831 1.64 -11.01 7.27
N MET A 832 1.65 -11.11 5.94
CA MET A 832 0.51 -11.47 5.11
C MET A 832 0.86 -12.65 4.18
N GLY A 833 -0.01 -13.64 4.05
CA GLY A 833 0.24 -14.72 3.11
C GLY A 833 -0.99 -15.51 2.67
N TYR A 834 -0.81 -16.42 1.73
CA TYR A 834 -1.85 -17.36 1.33
C TYR A 834 -1.88 -18.58 2.24
N PHE A 835 -0.79 -19.34 2.36
CA PHE A 835 -0.77 -20.64 3.03
C PHE A 835 0.47 -20.81 3.92
N ALA A 836 0.32 -21.37 5.13
CA ALA A 836 1.38 -21.52 6.12
C ALA A 836 2.06 -20.16 6.45
N VAL A 837 1.34 -19.33 7.21
CA VAL A 837 1.69 -17.95 7.54
C VAL A 837 1.98 -17.81 9.04
N GLY A 838 3.15 -17.31 9.41
CA GLY A 838 3.59 -17.14 10.80
C GLY A 838 4.27 -15.80 11.07
N GLY A 839 4.21 -15.31 12.31
CA GLY A 839 4.92 -14.08 12.70
C GLY A 839 6.45 -14.18 12.55
N ILE A 840 7.04 -15.35 12.82
CA ILE A 840 8.48 -15.62 12.62
C ILE A 840 8.70 -16.62 11.49
N VAL A 841 8.04 -17.79 11.56
CA VAL A 841 8.28 -18.91 10.63
C VAL A 841 7.00 -19.32 9.92
N GLY A 842 6.97 -19.32 8.59
CA GLY A 842 5.81 -19.81 7.83
C GLY A 842 5.57 -21.31 8.05
N TYR A 843 6.62 -22.11 7.84
CA TYR A 843 6.60 -23.56 7.97
C TYR A 843 7.89 -24.04 8.68
N ASN A 844 7.77 -24.87 9.72
CA ASN A 844 8.88 -25.47 10.46
C ASN A 844 8.86 -27.00 10.31
N SER A 845 9.99 -27.63 9.98
CA SER A 845 10.09 -29.07 9.68
C SER A 845 11.40 -29.66 10.21
N TYR A 846 11.34 -30.54 11.21
CA TYR A 846 12.47 -30.99 12.02
C TYR A 846 13.33 -29.87 12.66
N GLY A 847 12.87 -28.62 12.60
CA GLY A 847 13.59 -27.45 13.10
C GLY A 847 13.20 -27.06 14.53
N ILE A 848 14.05 -26.26 15.17
CA ILE A 848 13.89 -25.77 16.54
C ILE A 848 13.66 -24.26 16.49
N LEU A 849 12.55 -23.81 17.09
CA LEU A 849 12.26 -22.40 17.34
C LEU A 849 12.21 -22.17 18.86
N SER A 850 13.20 -21.45 19.41
CA SER A 850 13.43 -21.36 20.87
C SER A 850 13.60 -19.92 21.34
N GLU A 851 12.82 -19.48 22.32
CA GLU A 851 12.95 -18.11 22.89
C GLU A 851 12.76 -17.00 21.82
N CYS A 852 11.77 -17.20 20.96
CA CYS A 852 11.41 -16.26 19.89
C CYS A 852 10.01 -15.65 20.11
N TYR A 853 9.77 -14.44 19.60
CA TYR A 853 8.46 -13.79 19.75
C TYR A 853 7.97 -12.97 18.56
N ALA A 854 6.64 -12.87 18.41
CA ALA A 854 6.01 -12.03 17.39
C ALA A 854 4.93 -11.09 17.97
N THR A 855 4.96 -9.81 17.63
CA THR A 855 3.98 -8.81 18.11
C THR A 855 3.17 -8.14 17.02
N GLY A 856 3.57 -8.26 15.75
CA GLY A 856 2.86 -7.67 14.62
C GLY A 856 1.67 -8.52 14.13
N PRO A 857 0.73 -7.93 13.38
CA PRO A 857 -0.46 -8.65 12.92
C PRO A 857 -0.12 -9.69 11.85
N VAL A 858 -0.73 -10.87 11.93
CA VAL A 858 -0.57 -11.97 10.97
C VAL A 858 -1.90 -12.22 10.26
N MET A 859 -1.91 -12.18 8.93
CA MET A 859 -3.10 -12.39 8.11
C MET A 859 -2.88 -13.48 7.05
N GLY A 860 -3.74 -14.51 7.04
CA GLY A 860 -3.64 -15.63 6.12
C GLY A 860 -4.94 -15.89 5.33
N SER A 861 -4.84 -15.98 4.01
CA SER A 861 -6.00 -16.20 3.14
C SER A 861 -6.42 -17.66 2.99
N ASN A 862 -5.58 -18.61 3.38
CA ASN A 862 -5.82 -20.05 3.36
C ASN A 862 -5.28 -20.73 4.64
N ASN A 863 -5.04 -22.05 4.62
CA ASN A 863 -4.77 -22.87 5.80
C ASN A 863 -3.45 -22.52 6.53
N TYR A 864 -3.44 -22.82 7.83
CA TYR A 864 -2.28 -22.76 8.72
C TYR A 864 -1.78 -21.33 8.99
N VAL A 865 -2.57 -20.58 9.77
CA VAL A 865 -2.27 -19.19 10.16
C VAL A 865 -1.98 -19.14 11.66
N GLY A 866 -0.77 -18.71 12.03
CA GLY A 866 -0.33 -18.66 13.43
C GLY A 866 0.34 -17.35 13.82
N GLY A 867 0.12 -16.88 15.04
CA GLY A 867 0.76 -15.65 15.53
C GLY A 867 2.29 -15.67 15.51
N LEU A 868 2.91 -16.85 15.64
CA LEU A 868 4.36 -17.08 15.59
C LEU A 868 4.74 -18.03 14.44
N VAL A 869 4.03 -19.16 14.30
CA VAL A 869 4.34 -20.22 13.30
C VAL A 869 3.11 -20.64 12.54
N GLY A 870 3.15 -20.66 11.21
CA GLY A 870 2.03 -21.14 10.39
C GLY A 870 1.77 -22.64 10.61
N LEU A 871 2.76 -23.47 10.29
CA LEU A 871 2.71 -24.93 10.45
C LEU A 871 3.98 -25.47 11.13
N ASN A 872 3.83 -26.07 12.30
CA ASN A 872 4.88 -26.85 12.97
C ASN A 872 4.71 -28.34 12.61
N TYR A 873 5.60 -28.86 11.77
CA TYR A 873 5.48 -30.18 11.15
C TYR A 873 6.39 -31.23 11.81
N THR A 874 6.55 -32.40 11.19
CA THR A 874 7.19 -33.59 11.75
C THR A 874 8.48 -33.31 12.53
N GLY A 875 8.53 -33.78 13.79
CA GLY A 875 9.71 -33.71 14.66
C GLY A 875 10.13 -32.29 15.11
N SER A 876 9.41 -31.25 14.71
CA SER A 876 9.78 -29.85 14.97
C SER A 876 9.41 -29.38 16.37
N LYS A 877 10.18 -28.45 16.93
CA LYS A 877 9.99 -27.91 18.28
C LYS A 877 9.72 -26.40 18.25
N VAL A 878 8.75 -25.95 19.04
CA VAL A 878 8.52 -24.54 19.37
C VAL A 878 8.49 -24.42 20.89
N ASN A 879 9.53 -23.86 21.51
CA ASN A 879 9.68 -23.86 22.96
C ASN A 879 10.04 -22.49 23.53
N LYS A 880 9.45 -22.11 24.68
CA LYS A 880 9.66 -20.80 25.33
C LYS A 880 9.32 -19.58 24.44
N CYS A 881 8.37 -19.70 23.52
CA CYS A 881 8.07 -18.66 22.52
C CYS A 881 6.72 -17.97 22.77
N TYR A 882 6.50 -16.75 22.26
CA TYR A 882 5.22 -16.04 22.45
C TYR A 882 4.71 -15.20 21.27
N ALA A 883 3.39 -14.98 21.24
CA ALA A 883 2.74 -14.15 20.23
C ALA A 883 1.69 -13.19 20.83
N THR A 884 1.85 -11.88 20.57
CA THR A 884 0.90 -10.84 21.03
C THR A 884 0.14 -10.15 19.88
N GLY A 885 0.55 -10.39 18.63
CA GLY A 885 -0.08 -9.81 17.45
C GLY A 885 -1.43 -10.43 17.11
N SER A 886 -2.34 -9.66 16.50
CA SER A 886 -3.65 -10.17 16.07
C SER A 886 -3.51 -11.14 14.89
N VAL A 887 -4.21 -12.28 14.96
CA VAL A 887 -4.20 -13.32 13.94
C VAL A 887 -5.56 -13.38 13.23
N LEU A 888 -5.57 -13.25 11.91
CA LEU A 888 -6.77 -13.34 11.06
C LEU A 888 -6.57 -14.39 9.97
N GLY A 889 -7.40 -15.44 9.95
CA GLY A 889 -7.31 -16.51 8.96
C GLY A 889 -8.62 -16.81 8.24
N ASN A 890 -8.64 -16.70 6.92
CA ASN A 890 -9.85 -16.92 6.10
C ASN A 890 -10.15 -18.41 5.81
N SER A 891 -9.52 -19.36 6.53
CA SER A 891 -9.63 -20.80 6.28
C SER A 891 -9.52 -21.63 7.58
N ARG A 892 -9.34 -22.95 7.47
CA ARG A 892 -9.65 -23.92 8.55
C ARG A 892 -8.88 -23.74 9.85
N TYR A 893 -7.55 -23.66 9.78
CA TYR A 893 -6.69 -23.79 10.97
C TYR A 893 -6.02 -22.46 11.33
N VAL A 894 -6.45 -21.87 12.44
CA VAL A 894 -6.01 -20.54 12.90
C VAL A 894 -5.69 -20.58 14.39
N GLY A 895 -4.48 -20.19 14.78
CA GLY A 895 -4.02 -20.25 16.17
C GLY A 895 -3.33 -18.98 16.64
N GLY A 896 -3.58 -18.56 17.89
CA GLY A 896 -2.93 -17.37 18.46
C GLY A 896 -1.40 -17.44 18.54
N LEU A 897 -0.81 -18.64 18.52
CA LEU A 897 0.63 -18.89 18.42
C LEU A 897 0.97 -19.75 17.19
N VAL A 898 0.30 -20.90 17.00
CA VAL A 898 0.62 -21.85 15.93
C VAL A 898 -0.62 -22.25 15.13
N GLY A 899 -0.59 -22.13 13.80
CA GLY A 899 -1.74 -22.48 12.95
C GLY A 899 -2.10 -23.97 13.01
N ALA A 900 -1.11 -24.86 12.85
CA ALA A 900 -1.25 -26.25 13.27
C ALA A 900 0.08 -26.90 13.71
N ASN A 901 -0.03 -27.90 14.58
CA ASN A 901 1.03 -28.78 15.06
C ASN A 901 0.75 -30.21 14.57
N TYR A 902 1.75 -30.88 13.98
CA TYR A 902 1.52 -32.10 13.20
C TYR A 902 2.64 -33.13 13.34
N SER A 903 2.30 -34.42 13.35
CA SER A 903 3.24 -35.54 13.14
C SER A 903 4.40 -35.59 14.17
N ASN A 904 4.07 -35.68 15.45
CA ASN A 904 5.03 -35.64 16.57
C ASN A 904 5.78 -34.29 16.72
N GLY A 905 5.26 -33.19 16.14
CA GLY A 905 5.70 -31.84 16.48
C GLY A 905 5.37 -31.49 17.95
N ALA A 906 6.24 -30.71 18.59
CA ALA A 906 6.13 -30.37 20.02
C ALA A 906 6.11 -28.85 20.26
N ILE A 907 5.19 -28.40 21.12
CA ILE A 907 5.07 -27.00 21.56
C ILE A 907 5.14 -26.97 23.09
N SER A 908 6.08 -26.25 23.70
CA SER A 908 6.25 -26.29 25.17
C SER A 908 6.64 -24.97 25.82
N GLY A 909 5.98 -24.60 26.92
CA GLY A 909 6.29 -23.38 27.67
C GLY A 909 6.06 -22.10 26.87
N CYS A 910 5.05 -22.07 25.99
CA CYS A 910 4.78 -20.96 25.08
C CYS A 910 3.47 -20.22 25.43
N TYR A 911 3.29 -18.98 24.95
CA TYR A 911 2.03 -18.24 25.19
C TYR A 911 1.48 -17.37 24.05
N SER A 912 0.17 -17.11 24.08
CA SER A 912 -0.49 -16.14 23.18
C SER A 912 -1.38 -15.12 23.92
N THR A 913 -1.39 -13.87 23.43
CA THR A 913 -2.30 -12.80 23.90
C THR A 913 -2.95 -11.98 22.79
N GLY A 914 -2.63 -12.25 21.51
CA GLY A 914 -3.28 -11.58 20.38
C GLY A 914 -4.73 -12.02 20.16
N SER A 915 -5.55 -11.15 19.57
CA SER A 915 -6.92 -11.49 19.14
C SER A 915 -6.90 -12.48 17.97
N VAL A 916 -7.66 -13.56 18.04
CA VAL A 916 -7.64 -14.64 17.04
C VAL A 916 -9.00 -14.73 16.36
N SER A 917 -9.03 -14.62 15.02
CA SER A 917 -10.26 -14.65 14.23
C SER A 917 -10.12 -15.60 13.05
N GLY A 918 -11.11 -16.48 12.84
CA GLY A 918 -11.14 -17.44 11.74
C GLY A 918 -12.54 -17.62 11.16
N SER A 919 -12.61 -18.01 9.88
CA SER A 919 -13.88 -18.19 9.14
C SER A 919 -14.49 -19.59 9.24
N ASN A 920 -13.83 -20.51 9.95
CA ASN A 920 -14.11 -21.96 10.00
C ASN A 920 -13.95 -22.49 11.43
N ASP A 921 -14.36 -23.74 11.69
CA ASP A 921 -14.54 -24.28 13.04
C ASP A 921 -13.26 -24.47 13.90
N TYR A 922 -12.06 -24.51 13.30
CA TYR A 922 -10.82 -24.87 14.02
C TYR A 922 -9.93 -23.66 14.36
N VAL A 923 -10.53 -22.72 15.11
CA VAL A 923 -9.84 -21.57 15.69
C VAL A 923 -9.47 -21.85 17.15
N GLY A 924 -8.19 -21.69 17.51
CA GLY A 924 -7.71 -21.90 18.88
C GLY A 924 -6.97 -20.70 19.45
N GLY A 925 -7.19 -20.41 20.73
CA GLY A 925 -6.52 -19.32 21.43
C GLY A 925 -4.99 -19.41 21.40
N LEU A 926 -4.43 -20.62 21.36
CA LEU A 926 -3.01 -20.90 21.18
C LEU A 926 -2.73 -21.63 19.86
N VAL A 927 -3.44 -22.72 19.57
CA VAL A 927 -3.14 -23.62 18.44
C VAL A 927 -4.39 -23.91 17.62
N GLY A 928 -4.37 -23.70 16.30
CA GLY A 928 -5.55 -23.99 15.45
C GLY A 928 -5.89 -25.47 15.42
N ALA A 929 -4.89 -26.32 15.15
CA ALA A 929 -5.03 -27.78 15.20
C ALA A 929 -3.80 -28.49 15.78
N ASN A 930 -4.02 -29.57 16.54
CA ASN A 930 -2.97 -30.45 17.04
C ASN A 930 -3.28 -31.91 16.63
N TYR A 931 -2.43 -32.49 15.76
CA TYR A 931 -2.73 -33.75 15.05
C TYR A 931 -1.55 -34.72 15.02
N ILE A 932 -1.87 -36.02 14.94
CA ILE A 932 -0.93 -37.16 14.77
C ILE A 932 0.24 -37.08 15.77
N ASN A 933 -0.04 -37.46 17.01
CA ASN A 933 0.92 -37.47 18.13
C ASN A 933 1.57 -36.10 18.45
N GLY A 934 1.06 -35.00 17.90
CA GLY A 934 1.50 -33.66 18.28
C GLY A 934 1.31 -33.42 19.78
N THR A 935 2.30 -32.80 20.42
CA THR A 935 2.29 -32.48 21.86
C THR A 935 2.26 -30.98 22.08
N VAL A 936 1.43 -30.54 23.02
CA VAL A 936 1.48 -29.20 23.63
C VAL A 936 1.51 -29.36 25.14
N SER A 937 2.41 -28.66 25.84
CA SER A 937 2.53 -28.76 27.31
C SER A 937 3.04 -27.48 27.99
N GLY A 938 2.52 -27.19 29.19
CA GLY A 938 2.90 -26.01 29.99
C GLY A 938 2.69 -24.68 29.27
N CYS A 939 1.71 -24.61 28.36
CA CYS A 939 1.45 -23.45 27.51
C CYS A 939 0.20 -22.68 27.95
N TYR A 940 0.17 -21.36 27.69
CA TYR A 940 -0.83 -20.45 28.24
C TYR A 940 -1.45 -19.54 27.17
N TRP A 941 -2.72 -19.18 27.30
CA TRP A 941 -3.37 -18.21 26.39
C TRP A 941 -4.35 -17.30 27.13
N ASN A 942 -4.39 -16.03 26.73
CA ASN A 942 -5.32 -15.06 27.32
C ASN A 942 -6.74 -15.24 26.73
N THR A 943 -7.69 -15.66 27.56
CA THR A 943 -9.09 -15.94 27.16
C THR A 943 -9.88 -14.68 26.81
N GLU A 944 -9.48 -13.52 27.34
CA GLU A 944 -10.20 -12.25 27.14
C GLU A 944 -9.74 -11.52 25.88
N THR A 945 -8.43 -11.49 25.62
CA THR A 945 -7.88 -10.76 24.46
C THR A 945 -7.88 -11.57 23.17
N SER A 946 -7.83 -12.91 23.25
CA SER A 946 -8.01 -13.79 22.09
C SER A 946 -9.43 -13.76 21.54
N GLY A 947 -10.44 -13.60 22.42
CA GLY A 947 -11.86 -13.66 22.09
C GLY A 947 -12.45 -15.08 22.04
N LEU A 948 -11.70 -16.10 22.49
CA LEU A 948 -12.06 -17.52 22.37
C LEU A 948 -12.29 -18.19 23.73
N ILE A 949 -12.89 -19.39 23.71
CA ILE A 949 -13.12 -20.24 24.90
C ILE A 949 -12.30 -21.54 24.90
N SER A 950 -11.54 -21.82 23.84
CA SER A 950 -10.64 -22.99 23.74
C SER A 950 -9.24 -22.59 23.33
N GLY A 951 -8.22 -23.20 23.95
CA GLY A 951 -6.81 -23.03 23.57
C GLY A 951 -6.46 -23.76 22.27
N VAL A 952 -7.21 -24.80 21.91
CA VAL A 952 -7.05 -25.56 20.65
C VAL A 952 -8.35 -25.59 19.86
N GLY A 953 -8.30 -25.31 18.56
CA GLY A 953 -9.47 -25.44 17.68
C GLY A 953 -9.87 -26.89 17.41
N THR A 954 -8.91 -27.80 17.26
CA THR A 954 -9.12 -29.25 17.15
C THR A 954 -7.91 -30.06 17.61
N ASN A 955 -8.13 -31.16 18.33
CA ASN A 955 -7.07 -31.92 18.98
C ASN A 955 -7.24 -33.44 18.86
N ASN A 956 -6.36 -34.10 18.09
CA ASN A 956 -6.12 -35.55 18.12
C ASN A 956 -4.68 -35.88 18.58
N GLY A 957 -4.11 -35.05 19.47
CA GLY A 957 -2.81 -35.24 20.10
C GLY A 957 -2.87 -35.01 21.61
N SER A 958 -1.71 -34.89 22.26
CA SER A 958 -1.66 -34.45 23.66
C SER A 958 -1.65 -32.93 23.73
N ALA A 959 -2.50 -32.33 24.56
CA ALA A 959 -2.59 -30.88 24.72
C ALA A 959 -2.88 -30.51 26.17
N ASP A 960 -1.82 -30.17 26.90
CA ASP A 960 -1.83 -29.52 28.20
C ASP A 960 -1.63 -28.00 28.00
N ILE A 961 -2.72 -27.25 28.08
CA ILE A 961 -2.80 -25.82 27.78
C ILE A 961 -3.77 -25.16 28.76
N THR A 962 -3.31 -24.14 29.48
CA THR A 962 -4.13 -23.40 30.45
C THR A 962 -4.64 -22.10 29.85
N GLY A 963 -5.96 -21.90 29.87
CA GLY A 963 -6.58 -20.60 29.57
C GLY A 963 -6.63 -19.74 30.83
N VAL A 964 -6.12 -18.51 30.75
CA VAL A 964 -6.13 -17.53 31.85
C VAL A 964 -6.67 -16.18 31.41
N THR A 965 -7.21 -15.38 32.34
CA THR A 965 -7.62 -14.00 32.05
C THR A 965 -6.43 -13.03 32.11
N THR A 966 -6.63 -11.79 31.69
CA THR A 966 -5.57 -10.77 31.53
C THR A 966 -4.81 -10.46 32.81
N VAL A 967 -5.45 -10.56 33.99
CA VAL A 967 -4.81 -10.24 35.27
C VAL A 967 -3.90 -11.39 35.75
N PRO A 968 -4.34 -12.66 35.86
CA PRO A 968 -3.45 -13.79 36.14
C PRO A 968 -2.30 -13.93 35.12
N MET A 969 -2.55 -13.68 33.84
CA MET A 969 -1.51 -13.71 32.78
C MET A 969 -0.35 -12.70 33.01
N LYS A 970 -0.50 -11.76 33.95
CA LYS A 970 0.52 -10.78 34.37
C LYS A 970 1.16 -11.10 35.73
N GLN A 971 0.97 -12.31 36.25
CA GLN A 971 1.46 -12.73 37.57
C GLN A 971 2.29 -14.00 37.43
N SER A 972 3.54 -14.00 37.91
CA SER A 972 4.45 -15.17 37.88
C SER A 972 3.83 -16.41 38.52
N SER A 973 3.07 -16.23 39.60
CA SER A 973 2.32 -17.27 40.29
C SER A 973 1.30 -18.04 39.45
N SER A 974 0.94 -17.55 38.26
CA SER A 974 0.05 -18.24 37.32
C SER A 974 0.78 -19.24 36.40
N PHE A 975 2.11 -19.22 36.37
CA PHE A 975 2.94 -20.03 35.47
C PHE A 975 3.83 -20.97 36.30
N MET A 976 3.22 -21.96 36.97
CA MET A 976 3.88 -22.76 38.02
C MET A 976 5.12 -23.54 37.55
N ASP A 977 5.20 -23.87 36.26
CA ASP A 977 6.30 -24.64 35.66
C ASP A 977 7.36 -23.77 34.95
N TRP A 978 7.30 -22.44 35.08
CA TRP A 978 8.16 -21.50 34.33
C TRP A 978 9.25 -20.88 35.21
N SER A 979 10.50 -20.92 34.72
CA SER A 979 11.62 -20.23 35.38
C SER A 979 11.57 -18.73 35.12
N PHE A 980 11.31 -17.96 36.18
CA PHE A 980 11.48 -16.51 36.18
C PHE A 980 12.88 -16.05 36.63
N ASP A 981 13.76 -17.00 36.97
CA ASP A 981 15.14 -16.72 37.37
C ASP A 981 16.13 -16.81 36.19
N THR A 982 15.76 -17.47 35.09
CA THR A 982 16.70 -17.84 34.00
C THR A 982 16.12 -17.83 32.57
N THR A 983 14.90 -17.35 32.36
CA THR A 983 14.25 -17.38 31.02
C THR A 983 13.19 -16.31 30.89
N TRP A 984 12.22 -16.28 31.82
CA TRP A 984 11.12 -15.32 31.78
C TRP A 984 11.38 -14.16 32.75
N THR A 985 10.98 -12.95 32.38
CA THR A 985 10.92 -11.79 33.28
C THR A 985 9.48 -11.27 33.31
N ILE A 986 8.99 -10.85 34.47
CA ILE A 986 7.63 -10.33 34.60
C ILE A 986 7.57 -9.28 35.71
N ARG A 987 7.04 -8.10 35.37
CA ARG A 987 6.70 -7.10 36.38
C ARG A 987 5.22 -7.23 36.70
N SER A 988 4.94 -7.74 37.89
CA SER A 988 3.59 -8.06 38.39
C SER A 988 2.67 -6.84 38.59
N ASP A 989 3.19 -5.63 38.36
CA ASP A 989 2.45 -4.37 38.32
C ASP A 989 1.87 -4.05 36.92
N SER A 990 2.41 -4.64 35.84
CA SER A 990 2.20 -4.10 34.49
C SER A 990 2.33 -5.08 33.31
N THR A 991 3.28 -6.03 33.31
CA THR A 991 3.67 -6.76 32.08
C THR A 991 3.15 -8.20 31.99
N TYR A 992 3.06 -8.72 30.76
CA TYR A 992 3.09 -10.17 30.49
C TYR A 992 4.54 -10.71 30.66
N PRO A 993 4.78 -12.03 30.63
CA PRO A 993 6.14 -12.59 30.62
C PRO A 993 6.94 -12.13 29.39
N GLY A 994 8.07 -11.45 29.59
CA GLY A 994 9.09 -11.19 28.57
C GLY A 994 10.22 -12.22 28.64
N LEU A 995 11.04 -12.33 27.60
CA LEU A 995 12.22 -13.22 27.58
C LEU A 995 13.47 -12.45 28.03
N GLN A 996 14.18 -12.96 29.04
CA GLN A 996 15.41 -12.35 29.58
C GLN A 996 16.54 -12.27 28.55
N SER A 997 16.63 -13.27 27.68
CA SER A 997 17.54 -13.32 26.51
C SER A 997 17.30 -12.17 25.51
N LEU A 998 16.19 -11.43 25.64
CA LEU A 998 15.77 -10.37 24.73
C LEU A 998 15.44 -9.05 25.45
N ASP A 999 16.17 -8.68 26.51
CA ASP A 999 15.97 -7.42 27.24
C ASP A 999 16.18 -6.15 26.38
N ASN A 1000 16.79 -6.25 25.18
CA ASN A 1000 16.83 -5.17 24.16
C ASN A 1000 15.50 -4.98 23.40
N ALA A 1001 14.48 -5.81 23.65
CA ALA A 1001 13.15 -5.69 23.05
C ALA A 1001 12.49 -4.32 23.37
N PRO A 1002 11.58 -3.80 22.51
CA PRO A 1002 10.92 -2.51 22.69
C PRO A 1002 9.85 -2.48 23.82
N PHE A 1003 10.01 -3.30 24.86
CA PHE A 1003 9.20 -3.30 26.09
C PHE A 1003 9.91 -2.63 27.27
N ALA A 1004 10.73 -1.60 26.98
CA ALA A 1004 11.42 -0.79 27.97
C ALA A 1004 10.44 -0.08 28.94
N PHE A 1005 10.40 -0.64 30.14
CA PHE A 1005 9.86 -0.15 31.41
C PHE A 1005 9.43 1.32 31.49
N TYR A 1006 8.11 1.56 31.58
CA TYR A 1006 7.58 2.77 32.21
C TYR A 1006 7.57 2.62 33.73
N ASP A 1007 8.65 3.05 34.39
CA ASP A 1007 8.65 3.12 35.85
C ASP A 1007 7.88 4.35 36.32
N THR A 1008 6.77 4.13 37.04
CA THR A 1008 5.94 5.22 37.55
C THR A 1008 6.47 5.66 38.90
N LEU A 1009 7.30 6.70 38.90
CA LEU A 1009 7.92 7.29 40.09
C LEU A 1009 6.88 7.58 41.20
N ILE A 1010 6.75 6.67 42.16
CA ILE A 1010 6.03 6.90 43.41
C ILE A 1010 6.88 7.86 44.25
N SER A 1011 6.32 9.01 44.58
CA SER A 1011 7.04 10.07 45.29
C SER A 1011 7.48 9.65 46.70
N ASN A 1012 8.60 10.25 47.14
CA ASN A 1012 9.11 10.27 48.52
C ASN A 1012 9.73 8.96 49.07
N ARG A 1013 10.96 8.63 48.62
CA ARG A 1013 12.11 8.35 49.51
C ARG A 1013 13.41 8.84 48.85
N SER A 1014 14.49 8.90 49.64
CA SER A 1014 15.78 9.46 49.25
C SER A 1014 16.91 8.93 50.14
N PHE A 1015 18.15 8.93 49.63
CA PHE A 1015 19.34 8.32 50.25
C PHE A 1015 20.60 9.17 49.98
N GLU A 1016 21.67 8.95 50.76
CA GLU A 1016 22.94 9.68 50.63
C GLU A 1016 23.84 9.18 49.48
N LEU A 1017 24.71 10.08 49.01
CA LEU A 1017 25.69 9.86 47.95
C LEU A 1017 27.06 9.34 48.47
N SER A 1018 27.14 8.92 49.73
CA SER A 1018 28.39 8.74 50.51
C SER A 1018 29.19 7.45 50.22
N ARG A 1019 28.91 6.71 49.14
CA ARG A 1019 29.62 5.47 48.76
C ARG A 1019 30.02 5.33 47.28
N LEU A 1020 29.99 6.41 46.49
CA LEU A 1020 30.23 6.37 45.03
C LEU A 1020 31.64 6.82 44.58
N LEU A 1021 32.57 7.03 45.52
CA LEU A 1021 33.97 7.39 45.22
C LEU A 1021 34.94 6.65 46.17
N LEU A 1022 35.36 5.44 45.79
CA LEU A 1022 36.62 4.81 46.22
C LEU A 1022 36.88 3.52 45.42
N ASN A 1023 37.48 3.70 44.24
CA ASN A 1023 38.40 2.80 43.49
C ASN A 1023 38.34 3.15 41.99
N ASP A 1024 38.79 4.36 41.68
CA ASP A 1024 39.54 4.61 40.46
C ASP A 1024 41.03 4.40 40.81
N CYS A 1025 41.73 3.67 39.96
CA CYS A 1025 43.19 3.52 39.94
C CYS A 1025 43.59 3.93 38.50
N ASP A 1026 43.66 5.24 38.26
CA ASP A 1026 44.87 6.10 38.34
C ASP A 1026 45.80 6.00 37.11
N VAL A 1027 46.47 7.05 36.61
CA VAL A 1027 46.69 8.47 37.00
C VAL A 1027 46.68 9.33 35.69
N GLU A 1028 46.31 10.61 35.58
CA GLU A 1028 46.89 11.85 36.17
C GLU A 1028 45.90 13.06 36.18
N THR A 1029 45.58 13.55 37.37
CA THR A 1029 45.64 14.98 37.82
C THR A 1029 44.70 16.12 37.29
N ALA A 1030 43.76 16.49 38.20
CA ALA A 1030 43.14 17.82 38.49
C ALA A 1030 42.14 18.49 37.49
N ARG A 1031 40.81 18.59 37.75
CA ARG A 1031 40.03 19.37 38.78
C ARG A 1031 39.98 20.89 38.49
N ASN A 1032 38.92 21.70 38.68
CA ASN A 1032 37.56 21.68 39.30
C ASN A 1032 36.79 22.96 38.77
N ASN A 1033 35.49 23.30 38.95
CA ASN A 1033 34.21 22.65 39.31
C ASN A 1033 33.00 23.59 38.98
N LEU A 1034 31.74 23.18 39.24
CA LEU A 1034 30.46 23.93 39.11
C LEU A 1034 29.58 23.71 40.37
N MET A 1035 28.46 24.44 40.60
CA MET A 1035 27.54 24.19 41.74
C MET A 1035 26.03 24.32 41.44
N LEU A 1036 25.24 23.47 42.13
CA LEU A 1036 23.77 23.33 42.12
C LEU A 1036 23.26 23.09 43.56
N ARG A 1037 21.92 23.00 43.80
CA ARG A 1037 21.33 22.74 45.13
C ARG A 1037 20.15 21.76 45.11
N ILE A 1038 20.06 20.91 46.15
CA ILE A 1038 18.95 19.99 46.49
C ILE A 1038 18.51 20.27 47.95
N ILE A 1039 17.28 19.90 48.36
CA ILE A 1039 16.59 20.56 49.50
C ILE A 1039 16.35 19.73 50.79
N SER A 1040 16.06 18.40 50.81
CA SER A 1040 16.23 17.52 52.02
C SER A 1040 15.78 16.03 51.84
N VAL A 1041 16.07 15.20 52.87
CA VAL A 1041 15.99 13.71 52.92
C VAL A 1041 15.73 13.24 54.37
N SER A 1042 15.23 12.00 54.55
CA SER A 1042 15.42 11.06 55.71
C SER A 1042 14.16 10.60 56.50
N LEU A 1043 14.32 9.49 57.24
CA LEU A 1043 13.69 9.28 58.55
C LEU A 1043 14.50 8.24 59.37
N GLY A 1044 15.11 8.67 60.48
CA GLY A 1044 15.95 7.83 61.36
C GLY A 1044 17.42 7.73 60.90
N THR A 1045 18.38 8.45 61.47
CA THR A 1045 18.31 9.40 62.61
C THR A 1045 19.12 10.67 62.38
N THR A 1046 18.54 11.80 62.78
CA THR A 1046 19.19 13.08 63.19
C THR A 1046 20.10 13.84 62.19
N ASP A 1047 19.46 14.82 61.53
CA ASP A 1047 19.74 16.27 61.70
C ASP A 1047 20.67 17.07 60.75
N SER A 1048 20.18 18.30 60.48
CA SER A 1048 20.90 19.54 60.09
C SER A 1048 20.76 20.03 58.63
N VAL A 1049 20.78 21.36 58.48
CA VAL A 1049 20.42 22.13 57.25
C VAL A 1049 21.34 23.35 57.10
N SER A 1050 21.74 23.73 55.88
CA SER A 1050 22.30 25.08 55.59
C SER A 1050 22.31 25.46 54.08
N THR A 1051 22.71 26.70 53.76
CA THR A 1051 22.71 27.37 52.43
C THR A 1051 23.96 28.28 52.27
N LEU A 1052 24.51 28.46 51.06
CA LEU A 1052 25.44 29.57 50.71
C LEU A 1052 25.47 29.86 49.18
N ILE A 1053 25.95 31.03 48.72
CA ILE A 1053 25.75 31.56 47.33
C ILE A 1053 26.84 32.61 46.89
N PHE A 1054 26.98 32.85 45.55
CA PHE A 1054 27.61 34.02 44.82
C PHE A 1054 29.16 34.05 44.62
N PRO A 1055 29.76 34.87 43.69
CA PRO A 1055 29.27 35.60 42.49
C PRO A 1055 30.13 35.50 41.16
N ASP A 1056 29.61 36.07 40.04
CA ASP A 1056 30.23 36.75 38.83
C ASP A 1056 31.41 36.15 38.00
N SER A 1057 31.61 36.42 36.68
CA SER A 1057 30.72 36.82 35.55
C SER A 1057 31.41 36.73 34.14
N THR A 1058 30.61 36.69 33.04
CA THR A 1058 30.92 36.94 31.59
C THR A 1058 31.45 35.82 30.63
N THR A 1059 30.98 35.92 29.37
CA THR A 1059 31.35 35.26 28.08
C THR A 1059 31.08 33.77 27.81
N ASN A 1060 30.06 33.53 26.96
CA ASN A 1060 29.85 32.48 25.96
C ASN A 1060 30.63 31.14 26.06
N GLY A 1061 29.92 30.09 26.51
CA GLY A 1061 30.29 28.69 26.24
C GLY A 1061 29.13 27.74 26.57
N ILE A 1062 28.67 26.93 25.60
CA ILE A 1062 27.65 25.91 25.85
C ILE A 1062 28.34 24.62 26.32
N ILE A 1063 28.36 24.39 27.63
CA ILE A 1063 28.79 23.10 28.20
C ILE A 1063 27.57 22.16 28.24
N ASN A 1064 27.40 21.38 27.16
CA ASN A 1064 26.36 20.37 27.08
C ASN A 1064 26.74 19.09 27.85
N THR A 1065 25.82 18.64 28.70
CA THR A 1065 25.80 17.32 29.38
C THR A 1065 26.78 17.12 30.54
N VAL A 1066 26.23 16.83 31.72
CA VAL A 1066 26.85 15.94 32.71
C VAL A 1066 26.02 14.65 32.73
N LYS A 1067 26.66 13.49 32.64
CA LYS A 1067 26.00 12.18 32.50
C LYS A 1067 26.08 11.40 33.81
N TYR A 1068 24.96 10.90 34.33
CA TYR A 1068 24.93 9.86 35.36
C TYR A 1068 23.65 9.02 35.27
N ARG A 1069 23.65 7.85 35.94
CA ARG A 1069 22.55 6.88 36.01
C ARG A 1069 22.48 6.33 37.44
N ILE A 1070 21.27 6.07 37.96
CA ILE A 1070 21.04 5.09 39.05
C ILE A 1070 19.74 4.34 38.77
N GLY A 1071 19.86 3.02 38.60
CA GLY A 1071 18.83 2.02 38.93
C GLY A 1071 19.49 0.99 39.87
N GLU A 1072 18.77 -0.06 40.29
CA GLU A 1072 19.41 -1.16 41.02
C GLU A 1072 20.36 -1.93 40.08
N ASN A 1073 21.67 -1.78 40.28
CA ASN A 1073 22.68 -2.49 39.50
C ASN A 1073 22.60 -4.00 39.77
N ARG A 1074 22.20 -4.78 38.77
CA ARG A 1074 22.24 -6.25 38.78
C ARG A 1074 23.28 -6.72 37.77
N SER A 1075 23.89 -7.87 38.05
CA SER A 1075 25.16 -8.33 37.44
C SER A 1075 25.12 -8.74 35.96
N PHE A 1076 24.14 -8.23 35.19
CA PHE A 1076 23.89 -8.55 33.78
C PHE A 1076 23.37 -7.35 32.95
N ASP A 1077 23.19 -6.16 33.56
CA ASP A 1077 22.70 -4.96 32.85
C ASP A 1077 23.64 -4.52 31.71
N THR A 1078 23.23 -4.71 30.46
CA THR A 1078 23.94 -4.20 29.27
C THR A 1078 23.25 -2.93 28.76
N LEU A 1079 24.00 -1.85 28.54
CA LEU A 1079 23.47 -0.48 28.64
C LEU A 1079 23.51 0.35 27.33
N TRP A 1080 22.47 0.27 26.49
CA TRP A 1080 22.30 1.17 25.33
C TRP A 1080 20.90 1.82 25.23
N GLY A 1081 20.84 2.96 24.52
CA GLY A 1081 19.62 3.35 23.80
C GLY A 1081 18.50 4.12 24.52
N ASN A 1082 18.77 5.24 25.21
CA ASN A 1082 17.89 6.43 25.13
C ASN A 1082 18.49 7.71 25.75
N ILE A 1083 18.01 8.87 25.27
CA ILE A 1083 18.41 10.23 25.68
C ILE A 1083 17.15 10.99 26.12
N ALA A 1084 17.23 11.79 27.19
CA ALA A 1084 16.14 12.65 27.63
C ALA A 1084 16.63 14.09 27.89
N THR A 1085 15.91 15.07 27.35
CA THR A 1085 16.20 16.50 27.51
C THR A 1085 15.31 17.10 28.59
N ALA A 1086 15.89 17.81 29.55
CA ALA A 1086 15.15 18.58 30.55
C ALA A 1086 15.13 20.07 30.19
N TYR A 1087 13.94 20.67 30.21
CA TYR A 1087 13.76 22.12 30.07
C TYR A 1087 13.72 22.77 31.46
N LEU A 1088 14.53 23.82 31.69
CA LEU A 1088 14.35 24.73 32.81
C LEU A 1088 13.62 25.99 32.33
N THR A 1089 12.61 26.42 33.10
CA THR A 1089 11.95 27.71 32.88
C THR A 1089 12.68 28.79 33.69
N LEU A 1090 13.17 29.83 33.01
CA LEU A 1090 13.58 31.09 33.65
C LEU A 1090 12.35 31.98 33.84
N ASP A 1091 12.30 32.70 34.97
CA ASP A 1091 11.27 33.73 35.19
C ASP A 1091 11.58 34.95 34.30
N THR A 1092 10.69 35.26 33.37
CA THR A 1092 10.92 36.24 32.31
C THR A 1092 10.46 37.64 32.70
N SER A 1093 11.25 38.32 33.54
CA SER A 1093 11.06 39.73 33.86
C SER A 1093 12.28 40.58 33.50
N TYR A 1094 12.63 40.68 32.20
CA TYR A 1094 13.09 41.92 31.51
C TYR A 1094 13.34 41.69 30.00
N MET A 1095 12.47 42.24 29.15
CA MET A 1095 12.69 42.84 27.79
C MET A 1095 13.74 42.23 26.81
N GLY A 1096 13.34 41.77 25.60
CA GLY A 1096 14.31 41.54 24.50
C GLY A 1096 13.90 40.78 23.22
N VAL A 1097 13.11 41.42 22.35
CA VAL A 1097 12.92 41.24 20.87
C VAL A 1097 14.19 40.75 20.11
N GLU A 1098 14.20 39.87 19.07
CA GLU A 1098 13.15 39.24 18.22
C GLU A 1098 13.56 37.91 17.52
N SER A 1099 12.56 37.15 17.05
CA SER A 1099 12.52 36.20 15.90
C SER A 1099 13.62 35.13 15.65
N SER A 1100 13.20 33.86 15.60
CA SER A 1100 13.13 33.07 14.34
C SER A 1100 12.46 31.70 14.57
N LYS A 1101 11.79 31.14 13.55
CA LYS A 1101 11.07 29.86 13.64
C LYS A 1101 11.96 28.68 13.25
N ILE A 1102 12.00 27.65 14.09
CA ILE A 1102 12.31 26.27 13.66
C ILE A 1102 10.98 25.56 13.42
N VAL A 1103 10.79 24.98 12.23
CA VAL A 1103 9.53 24.35 11.81
C VAL A 1103 9.67 22.84 11.89
N GLY A 1104 8.97 22.21 12.85
CA GLY A 1104 8.72 20.78 12.82
C GLY A 1104 7.73 20.42 11.71
N LEU A 1105 7.96 19.29 11.02
CA LEU A 1105 7.18 18.85 9.86
C LEU A 1105 5.75 18.37 10.17
N PHE A 1106 5.33 18.39 11.44
CA PHE A 1106 4.02 17.92 11.89
C PHE A 1106 3.31 18.99 12.75
N ARG A 1107 1.98 18.93 12.77
CA ARG A 1107 1.11 19.80 13.58
C ARG A 1107 0.35 18.97 14.62
N TYR A 1108 -0.12 19.62 15.68
CA TYR A 1108 -1.12 19.03 16.57
C TYR A 1108 -2.49 19.01 15.88
N GLU A 1109 -3.16 17.86 15.90
CA GLU A 1109 -4.45 17.65 15.22
C GLU A 1109 -5.17 16.46 15.84
N LEU A 1110 -6.41 16.61 16.31
CA LEU A 1110 -7.31 15.47 16.55
C LEU A 1110 -8.07 15.19 15.25
N ARG A 1111 -8.14 13.92 14.81
CA ARG A 1111 -8.97 13.53 13.66
C ARG A 1111 -10.30 12.95 14.12
N GLN A 1112 -11.27 12.98 13.21
CA GLN A 1112 -12.53 12.28 13.42
C GLN A 1112 -12.27 10.77 13.55
N ASN A 1113 -12.99 10.11 14.46
CA ASN A 1113 -12.91 8.68 14.66
C ASN A 1113 -13.55 7.92 13.49
N HIS A 1114 -13.03 6.73 13.17
CA HIS A 1114 -13.55 5.89 12.10
C HIS A 1114 -13.65 4.41 12.54
N PRO A 1115 -14.77 3.72 12.26
CA PRO A 1115 -16.05 4.27 11.77
C PRO A 1115 -16.67 5.27 12.77
N ASN A 1116 -17.55 6.15 12.30
CA ASN A 1116 -18.39 7.02 13.12
C ASN A 1116 -19.66 7.45 12.35
N PRO A 1117 -20.89 7.12 12.79
CA PRO A 1117 -21.23 6.30 13.97
C PRO A 1117 -20.60 4.91 13.95
N PHE A 1118 -20.56 4.23 15.10
CA PHE A 1118 -19.91 2.94 15.23
C PHE A 1118 -20.65 1.98 16.15
N ASN A 1119 -20.59 0.69 15.79
CA ASN A 1119 -21.08 -0.40 16.62
C ASN A 1119 -19.90 -1.17 17.21
N THR A 1120 -19.89 -1.29 18.54
CA THR A 1120 -18.84 -1.84 19.42
C THR A 1120 -17.42 -1.25 19.33
N ARG A 1121 -16.88 -0.84 18.17
CA ARG A 1121 -15.47 -0.45 18.00
C ARG A 1121 -15.25 0.70 17.00
N THR A 1122 -14.43 1.68 17.37
CA THR A 1122 -13.96 2.78 16.51
C THR A 1122 -12.48 3.09 16.76
N THR A 1123 -11.83 3.79 15.83
CA THR A 1123 -10.44 4.25 15.93
C THR A 1123 -10.37 5.77 15.85
N ILE A 1124 -9.97 6.43 16.93
CA ILE A 1124 -9.62 7.85 16.95
C ILE A 1124 -8.17 7.99 16.49
N SER A 1125 -7.90 8.84 15.50
CA SER A 1125 -6.52 9.18 15.12
C SER A 1125 -6.16 10.59 15.59
N TYR A 1126 -4.90 10.84 15.90
CA TYR A 1126 -4.40 12.18 16.24
C TYR A 1126 -2.94 12.36 15.83
N GLN A 1127 -2.52 13.59 15.62
CA GLN A 1127 -1.16 13.98 15.26
C GLN A 1127 -0.55 14.88 16.34
N LEU A 1128 0.76 14.75 16.56
CA LEU A 1128 1.55 15.56 17.48
C LEU A 1128 2.67 16.27 16.72
N ALA A 1129 2.88 17.56 17.01
CA ALA A 1129 3.95 18.34 16.39
C ALA A 1129 5.34 17.97 16.93
N VAL A 1130 5.41 17.69 18.23
CA VAL A 1130 6.60 17.24 18.97
C VAL A 1130 6.17 16.22 20.03
N ASP A 1131 7.13 15.44 20.52
CA ASP A 1131 6.99 14.53 21.65
C ASP A 1131 6.35 15.22 22.87
N GLY A 1132 5.36 14.58 23.48
CA GLY A 1132 4.64 15.19 24.62
C GLY A 1132 3.65 14.26 25.31
N TYR A 1133 3.24 14.65 26.51
CA TYR A 1133 2.22 13.92 27.27
C TYR A 1133 0.83 14.14 26.65
N VAL A 1134 0.14 13.05 26.34
CA VAL A 1134 -1.17 13.05 25.68
C VAL A 1134 -2.23 12.41 26.58
N SER A 1135 -3.27 13.18 26.85
CA SER A 1135 -4.53 12.72 27.45
C SER A 1135 -5.61 12.67 26.37
N LEU A 1136 -5.97 11.47 25.89
CA LEU A 1136 -7.15 11.23 25.06
C LEU A 1136 -8.24 10.55 25.89
N LYS A 1137 -9.28 11.29 26.26
CA LYS A 1137 -10.34 10.85 27.18
C LYS A 1137 -11.72 11.00 26.55
N VAL A 1138 -12.62 10.04 26.80
CA VAL A 1138 -14.01 10.06 26.35
C VAL A 1138 -14.91 10.46 27.52
N TYR A 1139 -15.91 11.29 27.25
CA TYR A 1139 -16.86 11.85 28.20
C TYR A 1139 -18.29 11.66 27.68
N ASP A 1140 -19.26 11.48 28.57
CA ASP A 1140 -20.68 11.50 28.21
C ASP A 1140 -21.21 12.94 28.03
N MET A 1141 -22.48 13.08 27.64
CA MET A 1141 -23.13 14.39 27.46
C MET A 1141 -23.23 15.24 28.73
N LEU A 1142 -22.98 14.66 29.93
CA LEU A 1142 -22.91 15.39 31.20
C LEU A 1142 -21.46 15.72 31.60
N GLY A 1143 -20.49 15.54 30.69
CA GLY A 1143 -19.08 15.79 30.92
C GLY A 1143 -18.40 14.78 31.85
N ARG A 1144 -19.05 13.65 32.17
CA ARG A 1144 -18.49 12.62 33.05
C ARG A 1144 -17.59 11.70 32.24
N LYS A 1145 -16.37 11.42 32.72
CA LYS A 1145 -15.37 10.62 32.01
C LYS A 1145 -15.84 9.17 31.83
N ALA A 1146 -16.28 8.82 30.62
CA ALA A 1146 -16.77 7.50 30.24
C ALA A 1146 -15.62 6.51 29.93
N ALA A 1147 -14.49 7.00 29.40
CA ALA A 1147 -13.29 6.20 29.17
C ALA A 1147 -12.01 7.03 29.14
N THR A 1148 -10.86 6.37 29.22
CA THR A 1148 -9.53 6.94 28.97
C THR A 1148 -8.83 6.04 27.97
N LEU A 1149 -8.43 6.59 26.82
CA LEU A 1149 -7.90 5.83 25.68
C LEU A 1149 -6.38 6.00 25.55
N VAL A 1150 -5.89 7.16 25.96
CA VAL A 1150 -4.46 7.48 26.09
C VAL A 1150 -4.33 8.39 27.31
N ASP A 1151 -3.34 8.12 28.16
CA ASP A 1151 -2.90 9.00 29.25
C ASP A 1151 -1.41 8.74 29.47
N GLY A 1152 -0.56 9.38 28.66
CA GLY A 1152 0.87 9.06 28.64
C GLY A 1152 1.66 9.81 27.57
N LEU A 1153 2.99 9.76 27.67
CA LEU A 1153 3.90 10.31 26.68
C LEU A 1153 3.76 9.60 25.32
N LYS A 1154 3.84 10.40 24.25
CA LYS A 1154 3.79 9.95 22.86
C LYS A 1154 4.79 10.76 22.02
N PRO A 1155 5.55 10.12 21.10
CA PRO A 1155 6.48 10.83 20.22
C PRO A 1155 5.76 11.66 19.15
N ALA A 1156 6.47 12.56 18.48
CA ALA A 1156 5.95 13.32 17.35
C ALA A 1156 5.36 12.43 16.23
N GLY A 1157 4.44 12.97 15.43
CA GLY A 1157 3.82 12.26 14.30
C GLY A 1157 2.42 11.70 14.58
N MET A 1158 2.01 10.69 13.82
CA MET A 1158 0.64 10.16 13.77
C MET A 1158 0.41 8.98 14.72
N HIS A 1159 -0.69 9.05 15.48
CA HIS A 1159 -1.12 8.06 16.45
C HIS A 1159 -2.55 7.60 16.19
N ARG A 1160 -2.89 6.41 16.69
CA ARG A 1160 -4.24 5.83 16.66
C ARG A 1160 -4.59 5.23 18.03
N ALA A 1161 -5.83 5.42 18.47
CA ALA A 1161 -6.37 4.88 19.71
C ALA A 1161 -7.73 4.22 19.43
N ILE A 1162 -7.87 2.96 19.81
CA ILE A 1162 -9.10 2.18 19.59
C ILE A 1162 -10.02 2.38 20.80
N PHE A 1163 -11.27 2.76 20.55
CA PHE A 1163 -12.32 2.80 21.55
C PHE A 1163 -13.28 1.63 21.32
N ASN A 1164 -13.40 0.75 22.32
CA ASN A 1164 -14.27 -0.43 22.32
C ASN A 1164 -15.28 -0.32 23.48
N VAL A 1165 -16.56 -0.61 23.21
CA VAL A 1165 -17.71 -0.20 24.03
C VAL A 1165 -18.79 -1.27 24.14
N GLN A 1166 -18.51 -2.29 24.94
CA GLN A 1166 -19.50 -3.34 25.24
C GLN A 1166 -20.56 -2.89 26.26
N ARG A 1167 -20.22 -1.98 27.20
CA ARG A 1167 -21.04 -1.64 28.37
C ARG A 1167 -21.50 -0.17 28.49
N LEU A 1168 -21.15 0.69 27.54
CA LEU A 1168 -21.74 2.04 27.47
C LEU A 1168 -23.15 1.97 26.86
N ALA A 1169 -23.97 3.00 27.11
CA ALA A 1169 -25.28 3.15 26.48
C ALA A 1169 -25.12 3.68 25.03
N GLU A 1170 -26.10 3.46 24.17
CA GLU A 1170 -26.16 4.17 22.89
C GLU A 1170 -26.29 5.69 23.10
N GLY A 1171 -25.77 6.47 22.15
CA GLY A 1171 -25.85 7.93 22.16
C GLY A 1171 -24.50 8.63 21.97
N ILE A 1172 -24.52 9.94 22.22
CA ILE A 1172 -23.41 10.85 21.96
C ILE A 1172 -22.42 10.87 23.12
N TYR A 1173 -21.14 10.79 22.76
CA TYR A 1173 -20.01 11.01 23.66
C TYR A 1173 -19.02 11.97 23.00
N PHE A 1174 -18.20 12.63 23.82
CA PHE A 1174 -17.16 13.55 23.36
C PHE A 1174 -15.78 13.01 23.71
N TYR A 1175 -14.86 12.97 22.76
CA TYR A 1175 -13.46 12.62 23.01
C TYR A 1175 -12.59 13.87 22.91
N ARG A 1176 -11.83 14.14 23.97
CA ARG A 1176 -10.90 15.26 24.09
C ARG A 1176 -9.47 14.76 24.07
N LEU A 1177 -8.70 15.24 23.11
CA LEU A 1177 -7.25 15.19 23.09
C LEU A 1177 -6.72 16.42 23.83
N GLN A 1178 -5.75 16.22 24.72
CA GLN A 1178 -4.98 17.29 25.33
C GLN A 1178 -3.50 16.91 25.30
N ALA A 1179 -2.68 17.75 24.68
CA ALA A 1179 -1.26 17.55 24.42
C ALA A 1179 -0.51 18.86 24.67
N GLY A 1180 0.11 19.01 25.85
CA GLY A 1180 0.63 20.30 26.31
C GLY A 1180 -0.48 21.36 26.38
N THR A 1181 -0.30 22.48 25.69
CA THR A 1181 -1.32 23.55 25.56
C THR A 1181 -2.39 23.24 24.51
N PHE A 1182 -2.14 22.32 23.57
CA PHE A 1182 -3.13 21.95 22.56
C PHE A 1182 -4.26 21.14 23.19
N THR A 1183 -5.50 21.58 23.01
CA THR A 1183 -6.69 20.85 23.45
C THR A 1183 -7.75 20.89 22.35
N GLU A 1184 -8.17 19.73 21.86
CA GLU A 1184 -9.23 19.61 20.85
C GLU A 1184 -10.24 18.55 21.29
N THR A 1185 -11.53 18.78 21.03
CA THR A 1185 -12.63 17.85 21.38
C THR A 1185 -13.50 17.59 20.16
N LYS A 1186 -13.90 16.33 19.92
CA LYS A 1186 -14.85 15.95 18.85
C LYS A 1186 -15.97 15.02 19.36
N LYS A 1187 -17.09 14.98 18.62
CA LYS A 1187 -18.28 14.10 18.83
C LYS A 1187 -17.97 12.70 18.30
N LEU A 1188 -18.28 11.64 19.06
CA LEU A 1188 -18.49 10.27 18.54
C LEU A 1188 -19.90 9.77 18.91
N LEU A 1189 -20.49 8.95 18.04
CA LEU A 1189 -21.84 8.38 18.23
C LEU A 1189 -21.75 6.85 18.32
N LEU A 1190 -22.16 6.31 19.46
CA LEU A 1190 -22.29 4.87 19.67
C LEU A 1190 -23.71 4.42 19.33
N LEU A 1191 -23.84 3.52 18.35
CA LEU A 1191 -25.06 2.78 18.02
C LEU A 1191 -24.81 1.28 18.23
N LYS A 1192 -25.84 0.48 18.56
CA LYS A 1192 -25.72 -0.97 18.77
C LYS A 1192 -26.63 -1.77 17.85
#